data_AF-F0WGD6-F1
#
_entry.id   AF-F0WGD6-F1
#
_cell.length_a   1.000
_cell.length_b   1.000
_cell.length_c   1.000
_cell.angle_alpha   90.00
_cell.angle_beta   90.00
_cell.angle_gamma   90.00
#
_symmetry.space_group_name_H-M   'P 1'
#
loop_
_entity.id
_entity.type
_entity.pdbx_description
1 polymer ?
#
loop_
_entity_poly.entity_id
_entity_poly.type
_entity_poly.pdbx_seq_one_letter_code
_entity_poly.pdbx_strand_id
1 'polypeptide(L)'
;MNQSKESIHQAETGIISVQLGQVYAKRILADDLESSESAVGSGVTHGQPFWATIEIKHWGIDLSSAAFWFTKEDENVYTKIMKVPSSPGAQKEDLGMYMFDFEYDQLSKRIPVTWSAMDQLFGTELVISLYSGDQRRKEADQLVGSSSLGLQELVLSQSAPKCVDNNHTEKRLQFSSQDSLITVVAMIQFSINVLDYIMGLRMIRFHSITVESLPPQWTTTVMEQLETTQSVLKESELDASTFTLEIDLPHISNELDHNTGDSSSAICKSLEGGRMRYLSKVFEGRKIEDDADVEPKCGPDRRIVVTFEDALTFQVHPRELASFIEYIRIQKYAPARLLRKNTERTDPFLEITRWTLSLNLTELLIPGCKKFTSLAEIRSSHVESREFFEKRLASASSQDERKQWQSALNDYENMTMTAESVFESMRKLKTCIAVIVEISPSSLFDEAIQVEVPTIHLHELLPTKSQDPNTHGKESNAIRQLHAEIRQIILLLMQKYCNFMQHEDSDLVPFEKLTRLEKRQSLIYELNTEGIYHQFKEGLRARILPIIQEHFDSIVYPESASHTSDHKLQMHGQVFLLCMENMNTVIKDLFSANCGTSLAHEAEASVSSINEVELKIVEMEYRGNILGCEGVYLDHIRQLELLMDDLNATDTSDQPILLAEAWHAYGCFCLRHDDFTKAVANFEQSLQLNSESVITLLTYASLLIELREASRAEEVLRLVVHLCRNEGYTILIIAHALRAYCYELLMSSDNNSSSHLEMLYAQNLKSMHEKSQSVCAASVWLQVAQFVKDMHLSQLSDAVLKLMKESLHDLDILNSEERILYRLLESDVCMTNGEFKVGKSLLQEALDIDQANAKTWMYHGRLHVRLNNIERAIESFKSVLPIRNLLDVRDRLTVFLSLGNLLLQCSRMEEAKCVFLLGCSEFSIASSWIGVGIAYYRLEMFEEAKLALAEANRLDSRNAEIWGYLALVYYSDFSKSQRSEERLQADTNARRCLNQAIRYNLSNALLLRELSNACVASDHLQDAERLLRRSLIFQDSYLTRNILADVLMAQNFAEGALEQYKASLTNDVTSEERQHLSKKCFEMLKALGRLDEAEAYIRMHDEIKATNEPSGSFSCSPIAESQVEI
;
A
#
# COMPACT_ATOMS: atom_id res chain seq x y z
N MET A 1 -29.90 29.70 4.53
CA MET A 1 -28.88 29.50 5.57
C MET A 1 -29.11 28.14 6.23
N ASN A 2 -28.06 27.32 6.40
CA ASN A 2 -28.01 25.97 7.03
C ASN A 2 -27.81 24.72 6.13
N GLN A 3 -27.20 24.80 4.94
CA GLN A 3 -26.78 23.58 4.20
C GLN A 3 -25.41 23.67 3.49
N SER A 4 -24.43 24.38 4.05
CA SER A 4 -23.08 24.47 3.44
C SER A 4 -21.94 24.42 4.47
N LYS A 5 -22.14 23.72 5.59
CA LYS A 5 -21.09 23.57 6.63
C LYS A 5 -20.38 22.23 6.63
N GLU A 6 -20.77 21.27 5.79
CA GLU A 6 -20.22 19.90 5.83
C GLU A 6 -19.16 19.58 4.77
N SER A 7 -18.79 20.51 3.87
CA SER A 7 -17.81 20.22 2.81
C SER A 7 -16.43 20.87 2.97
N ILE A 8 -16.16 21.58 4.08
CA ILE A 8 -14.89 22.31 4.28
C ILE A 8 -13.96 21.58 5.28
N HIS A 9 -14.36 20.43 5.80
CA HIS A 9 -13.49 19.63 6.65
C HIS A 9 -12.59 18.70 5.83
N GLN A 10 -11.29 18.98 5.92
CA GLN A 10 -10.17 18.07 5.72
C GLN A 10 -9.77 17.75 4.27
N ALA A 11 -9.11 18.72 3.63
CA ALA A 11 -8.05 18.42 2.68
C ALA A 11 -7.03 19.56 2.73
N GLU A 12 -5.81 19.29 3.21
CA GLU A 12 -4.69 20.24 3.19
C GLU A 12 -4.15 20.41 1.75
N THR A 13 -4.94 21.04 0.86
CA THR A 13 -4.68 20.99 -0.59
C THR A 13 -4.27 22.32 -1.22
N GLY A 14 -4.37 23.43 -0.48
CA GLY A 14 -3.83 24.74 -0.88
C GLY A 14 -3.57 25.61 0.35
N ILE A 15 -2.65 26.58 0.24
CA ILE A 15 -2.33 27.48 1.37
C ILE A 15 -3.29 28.65 1.46
N ILE A 16 -3.79 29.11 0.30
CA ILE A 16 -4.82 30.14 0.22
C ILE A 16 -5.94 29.62 -0.68
N SER A 17 -7.17 29.60 -0.20
CA SER A 17 -8.37 29.49 -1.02
C SER A 17 -8.98 30.88 -1.21
N VAL A 18 -9.35 31.22 -2.44
CA VAL A 18 -10.06 32.46 -2.78
C VAL A 18 -11.38 32.10 -3.45
N GLN A 19 -12.48 32.43 -2.77
CA GLN A 19 -13.83 32.29 -3.29
C GLN A 19 -14.49 33.67 -3.48
N LEU A 20 -15.12 33.90 -4.63
CA LEU A 20 -15.87 35.13 -4.88
C LEU A 20 -17.36 34.88 -4.72
N GLY A 21 -17.85 35.06 -3.50
CA GLY A 21 -19.21 34.68 -3.11
C GLY A 21 -20.28 35.61 -3.67
N GLN A 22 -20.49 36.81 -3.11
CA GLN A 22 -21.78 37.50 -3.22
C GLN A 22 -21.67 38.89 -3.86
N VAL A 23 -22.55 39.19 -4.83
CA VAL A 23 -22.63 40.50 -5.49
C VAL A 23 -23.89 41.25 -5.08
N TYR A 24 -23.74 42.46 -4.54
CA TYR A 24 -24.83 43.38 -4.24
C TYR A 24 -24.82 44.58 -5.21
N ALA A 25 -25.87 44.78 -6.00
CA ALA A 25 -26.04 45.99 -6.79
C ALA A 25 -27.05 46.92 -6.13
N LYS A 26 -26.64 48.12 -5.69
CA LYS A 26 -27.54 49.17 -5.18
C LYS A 26 -27.52 50.36 -6.13
N ARG A 27 -28.70 50.81 -6.60
CA ARG A 27 -28.83 52.01 -7.44
C ARG A 27 -28.57 53.25 -6.58
N ILE A 28 -27.68 54.14 -7.02
CA ILE A 28 -27.42 55.39 -6.30
C ILE A 28 -28.61 56.31 -6.59
N LEU A 29 -29.50 56.50 -5.60
CA LEU A 29 -30.50 57.56 -5.66
C LEU A 29 -29.78 58.87 -5.36
N ALA A 30 -29.61 59.72 -6.37
CA ALA A 30 -29.14 61.08 -6.18
C ALA A 30 -30.25 61.89 -5.48
N ASP A 31 -30.05 62.21 -4.21
CA ASP A 31 -30.75 63.32 -3.58
C ASP A 31 -30.14 64.63 -4.12
N ASP A 32 -31.03 65.53 -4.54
CA ASP A 32 -30.82 66.94 -4.92
C ASP A 32 -30.03 67.25 -6.20
N LEU A 33 -30.77 67.53 -7.29
CA LEU A 33 -30.81 68.86 -7.92
C LEU A 33 -31.75 68.86 -9.15
N GLU A 34 -32.83 69.63 -9.04
CA GLU A 34 -33.61 70.11 -10.18
C GLU A 34 -32.68 70.91 -11.12
N SER A 35 -32.44 70.43 -12.34
CA SER A 35 -32.44 71.20 -13.60
C SER A 35 -31.61 70.55 -14.71
N SER A 36 -32.13 70.70 -15.93
CA SER A 36 -31.54 70.41 -17.25
C SER A 36 -31.64 68.97 -17.79
N GLU A 37 -32.70 68.79 -18.57
CA GLU A 37 -32.75 67.87 -19.71
C GLU A 37 -31.55 68.12 -20.63
N SER A 38 -30.56 67.21 -20.64
CA SER A 38 -29.82 66.75 -21.84
C SER A 38 -28.49 66.10 -21.44
N ALA A 39 -28.51 64.81 -21.11
CA ALA A 39 -27.36 63.93 -21.27
C ALA A 39 -27.85 62.48 -21.26
N VAL A 40 -27.93 61.87 -22.43
CA VAL A 40 -27.98 60.41 -22.56
C VAL A 40 -26.61 59.90 -22.12
N GLY A 41 -26.49 59.55 -20.85
CA GLY A 41 -25.37 58.83 -20.26
C GLY A 41 -25.86 57.45 -19.81
N SER A 42 -25.15 56.41 -20.26
CA SER A 42 -25.49 55.00 -20.11
C SER A 42 -25.51 54.55 -18.64
N GLY A 43 -26.69 54.59 -18.03
CA GLY A 43 -26.96 53.80 -16.83
C GLY A 43 -26.91 52.31 -17.14
N VAL A 44 -26.47 51.50 -16.17
CA VAL A 44 -26.43 50.04 -16.26
C VAL A 44 -27.79 49.53 -16.73
N THR A 45 -27.89 49.14 -18.00
CA THR A 45 -29.13 48.66 -18.59
C THR A 45 -29.41 47.25 -18.07
N HIS A 46 -30.65 46.97 -17.67
CA HIS A 46 -31.09 45.63 -17.27
C HIS A 46 -30.55 44.55 -18.23
N GLY A 47 -29.87 43.52 -17.70
CA GLY A 47 -29.27 42.45 -18.51
C GLY A 47 -27.79 42.61 -18.86
N GLN A 48 -27.08 43.62 -18.33
CA GLN A 48 -25.65 43.76 -18.58
C GLN A 48 -24.83 42.61 -17.96
N PRO A 49 -23.95 41.95 -18.74
CA PRO A 49 -23.05 40.93 -18.24
C PRO A 49 -21.84 41.52 -17.52
N PHE A 50 -21.44 40.92 -16.40
CA PHE A 50 -20.25 41.28 -15.63
C PHE A 50 -19.33 40.07 -15.44
N TRP A 51 -18.02 40.28 -15.43
CA TRP A 51 -17.02 39.28 -15.06
C TRP A 51 -15.87 39.96 -14.31
N ALA A 52 -15.15 39.21 -13.49
CA ALA A 52 -14.02 39.70 -12.71
C ALA A 52 -12.74 38.95 -13.07
N THR A 53 -11.60 39.59 -12.80
CA THR A 53 -10.28 38.96 -12.84
C THR A 53 -9.60 39.05 -11.49
N ILE A 54 -8.88 38.00 -11.10
CA ILE A 54 -8.03 38.00 -9.91
C ILE A 54 -6.56 37.94 -10.34
N GLU A 55 -5.86 39.06 -10.21
CA GLU A 55 -4.43 39.15 -10.47
C GLU A 55 -3.64 39.26 -9.17
N ILE A 56 -2.45 38.65 -9.10
CA ILE A 56 -1.52 38.89 -8.00
C ILE A 56 -0.47 39.90 -8.43
N LYS A 57 -0.24 40.92 -7.60
CA LYS A 57 0.86 41.87 -7.73
C LYS A 57 1.83 41.69 -6.56
N HIS A 58 3.12 41.74 -6.85
CA HIS A 58 4.19 41.66 -5.85
C HIS A 58 4.99 42.95 -5.83
N TRP A 59 5.36 43.42 -4.64
CA TRP A 59 6.22 44.58 -4.49
C TRP A 59 7.70 44.17 -4.50
N GLY A 60 8.43 44.49 -5.58
CA GLY A 60 9.89 44.61 -5.54
C GLY A 60 10.74 43.52 -6.22
N ILE A 61 10.18 42.50 -6.89
CA ILE A 61 10.94 41.53 -7.71
C ILE A 61 10.10 41.16 -8.97
N ASP A 62 10.77 40.86 -10.09
CA ASP A 62 10.16 40.50 -11.38
C ASP A 62 9.01 39.46 -11.26
N LEU A 63 7.92 39.72 -12.00
CA LEU A 63 6.68 38.94 -12.03
C LEU A 63 6.86 37.44 -12.38
N SER A 64 8.01 37.04 -12.91
CA SER A 64 8.36 35.64 -13.18
C SER A 64 8.52 34.79 -11.91
N SER A 65 8.47 35.40 -10.73
CA SER A 65 8.76 34.78 -9.43
C SER A 65 7.57 34.74 -8.44
N ALA A 66 6.33 34.98 -8.88
CA ALA A 66 5.16 34.68 -8.06
C ALA A 66 4.99 33.16 -7.94
N ALA A 67 5.84 32.52 -7.13
CA ALA A 67 6.04 31.07 -7.07
C ALA A 67 4.80 30.29 -6.59
N PHE A 68 3.78 30.98 -6.09
CA PHE A 68 2.68 30.37 -5.36
C PHE A 68 1.28 30.60 -5.94
N TRP A 69 1.17 31.31 -7.06
CA TRP A 69 -0.10 31.51 -7.75
C TRP A 69 0.05 31.34 -9.25
N PHE A 70 -1.06 31.07 -9.92
CA PHE A 70 -1.07 30.83 -11.37
C PHE A 70 -0.79 32.12 -12.14
N THR A 71 -0.14 32.00 -13.28
CA THR A 71 0.38 33.13 -14.06
C THR A 71 -0.74 33.88 -14.80
N LYS A 72 -0.43 35.08 -15.33
CA LYS A 72 -1.41 35.90 -16.07
C LYS A 72 -1.97 35.25 -17.35
N GLU A 73 -1.25 34.27 -17.90
CA GLU A 73 -1.62 33.56 -19.13
C GLU A 73 -2.50 32.33 -18.85
N ASP A 74 -2.70 31.98 -17.57
CA ASP A 74 -3.58 30.88 -17.20
C ASP A 74 -5.05 31.30 -17.36
N GLU A 75 -5.85 30.44 -18.01
CA GLU A 75 -7.32 30.55 -18.19
C GLU A 75 -8.07 30.76 -16.85
N ASN A 76 -7.40 30.54 -15.73
CA ASN A 76 -7.90 30.51 -14.35
C ASN A 76 -7.99 31.87 -13.66
N VAL A 77 -7.53 32.95 -14.29
CA VAL A 77 -7.60 34.32 -13.71
C VAL A 77 -9.00 34.92 -13.82
N TYR A 78 -9.84 34.38 -14.71
CA TYR A 78 -11.10 34.97 -15.13
C TYR A 78 -12.29 34.30 -14.43
N THR A 79 -13.25 35.06 -13.89
CA THR A 79 -14.52 34.50 -13.39
C THR A 79 -15.51 34.26 -14.53
N LYS A 80 -16.63 33.59 -14.24
CA LYS A 80 -17.76 33.47 -15.18
C LYS A 80 -18.39 34.82 -15.48
N ILE A 81 -18.99 34.92 -16.67
CA ILE A 81 -19.84 36.04 -17.05
C ILE A 81 -21.19 35.88 -16.35
N MET A 82 -21.45 36.78 -15.41
CA MET A 82 -22.72 36.91 -14.72
C MET A 82 -23.66 37.79 -15.54
N LYS A 83 -24.79 37.23 -15.99
CA LYS A 83 -25.86 37.99 -16.64
C LYS A 83 -26.95 38.28 -15.63
N VAL A 84 -27.25 39.56 -15.37
CA VAL A 84 -28.35 39.95 -14.48
C VAL A 84 -29.68 39.53 -15.12
N PRO A 85 -30.44 38.58 -14.57
CA PRO A 85 -31.65 38.06 -15.20
C PRO A 85 -32.73 39.15 -15.31
N SER A 86 -33.36 39.21 -16.47
CA SER A 86 -34.45 40.14 -16.79
C SER A 86 -35.82 39.49 -16.61
N SER A 87 -36.34 39.30 -15.38
CA SER A 87 -37.78 39.00 -15.24
C SER A 87 -38.40 39.29 -13.84
N PRO A 88 -39.74 39.51 -13.78
CA PRO A 88 -40.45 40.20 -12.71
C PRO A 88 -40.93 39.22 -11.62
N GLY A 89 -40.01 38.50 -11.00
CA GLY A 89 -40.34 37.45 -10.01
C GLY A 89 -39.44 37.42 -8.78
N ALA A 90 -38.49 38.35 -8.64
CA ALA A 90 -37.76 38.53 -7.39
C ALA A 90 -38.76 39.02 -6.33
N GLN A 91 -38.94 38.23 -5.27
CA GLN A 91 -39.71 38.66 -4.10
C GLN A 91 -39.19 40.04 -3.69
N LYS A 92 -40.10 41.03 -3.69
CA LYS A 92 -39.83 42.37 -3.19
C LYS A 92 -39.50 42.25 -1.70
N GLU A 93 -38.22 42.12 -1.36
CA GLU A 93 -37.72 42.43 -0.03
C GLU A 93 -37.02 43.80 -0.09
N ASP A 94 -37.85 44.83 0.11
CA ASP A 94 -37.67 46.20 0.61
C ASP A 94 -36.36 47.03 0.46
N LEU A 95 -35.29 46.61 -0.21
CA LEU A 95 -34.06 47.44 -0.31
C LEU A 95 -33.39 47.52 -1.68
N GLY A 96 -33.99 46.98 -2.75
CA GLY A 96 -33.39 47.03 -4.10
C GLY A 96 -32.03 46.31 -4.16
N MET A 97 -31.90 45.22 -3.42
CA MET A 97 -30.72 44.36 -3.35
C MET A 97 -30.98 43.10 -4.18
N TYR A 98 -30.18 42.88 -5.22
CA TYR A 98 -30.13 41.60 -5.92
C TYR A 98 -28.91 40.83 -5.43
N MET A 99 -29.07 39.54 -5.13
CA MET A 99 -27.97 38.65 -4.72
C MET A 99 -27.66 37.67 -5.85
N PHE A 100 -26.40 37.59 -6.24
CA PHE A 100 -25.87 36.65 -7.23
C PHE A 100 -24.47 36.21 -6.83
N ASP A 101 -24.09 34.99 -7.18
CA ASP A 101 -22.78 34.45 -6.84
C ASP A 101 -21.84 34.36 -8.06
N PHE A 102 -20.58 34.76 -7.90
CA PHE A 102 -19.54 34.46 -8.89
C PHE A 102 -19.05 33.03 -8.63
N GLU A 103 -19.20 32.12 -9.59
CA GLU A 103 -18.61 30.78 -9.46
C GLU A 103 -17.10 30.87 -9.74
N TYR A 104 -16.34 31.21 -8.70
CA TYR A 104 -14.88 31.21 -8.68
C TYR A 104 -14.38 30.67 -7.35
N ASP A 105 -13.66 29.55 -7.42
CA ASP A 105 -12.92 28.97 -6.30
C ASP A 105 -11.55 28.53 -6.83
N GLN A 106 -10.48 29.12 -6.29
CA GLN A 106 -9.12 28.79 -6.68
C GLN A 106 -8.23 28.59 -5.45
N LEU A 107 -7.53 27.46 -5.43
CA LEU A 107 -6.46 27.18 -4.50
C LEU A 107 -5.13 27.77 -4.99
N SER A 108 -4.31 28.26 -4.07
CA SER A 108 -2.92 28.63 -4.33
C SER A 108 -2.08 27.39 -4.64
N LYS A 109 -0.97 27.58 -5.36
CA LYS A 109 0.11 26.57 -5.34
C LYS A 109 0.69 26.47 -3.92
N ARG A 110 1.40 25.38 -3.64
CA ARG A 110 2.05 25.17 -2.34
C ARG A 110 3.21 26.17 -2.15
N ILE A 111 3.16 26.90 -1.04
CA ILE A 111 4.21 27.79 -0.55
C ILE A 111 5.02 27.02 0.49
N PRO A 112 6.33 26.84 0.32
CA PRO A 112 7.16 26.34 1.42
C PRO A 112 7.09 27.38 2.54
N VAL A 113 6.73 26.99 3.76
CA VAL A 113 6.58 27.93 4.87
C VAL A 113 7.97 28.30 5.41
N THR A 114 8.71 29.07 4.64
CA THR A 114 10.04 29.59 4.99
C THR A 114 9.98 31.10 5.15
N TRP A 115 10.87 31.70 5.93
CA TRP A 115 10.91 33.16 6.11
C TRP A 115 10.93 33.91 4.77
N SER A 116 11.73 33.46 3.81
CA SER A 116 11.79 34.05 2.46
C SER A 116 10.48 33.96 1.69
N ALA A 117 9.75 32.86 1.84
CA ALA A 117 8.46 32.66 1.16
C ALA A 117 7.30 33.37 1.87
N MET A 118 7.38 33.51 3.20
CA MET A 118 6.43 34.32 3.98
C MET A 118 6.65 35.81 3.73
N ASP A 119 7.89 36.27 3.57
CA ASP A 119 8.19 37.63 3.11
C ASP A 119 7.62 37.89 1.71
N GLN A 120 7.70 36.90 0.81
CA GLN A 120 7.03 36.98 -0.48
C GLN A 120 5.50 37.06 -0.34
N LEU A 121 4.90 36.23 0.52
CA LEU A 121 3.47 36.24 0.81
C LEU A 121 3.01 37.61 1.35
N PHE A 122 3.76 38.19 2.28
CA PHE A 122 3.44 39.49 2.86
C PHE A 122 3.64 40.65 1.87
N GLY A 123 4.54 40.52 0.91
CA GLY A 123 4.74 41.48 -0.17
C GLY A 123 3.74 41.36 -1.33
N THR A 124 2.71 40.51 -1.22
CA THR A 124 1.70 40.34 -2.29
C THR A 124 0.35 40.98 -2.01
N GLU A 125 -0.20 41.54 -3.08
CA GLU A 125 -1.54 42.09 -3.13
C GLU A 125 -2.37 41.33 -4.17
N LEU A 126 -3.57 40.94 -3.75
CA LEU A 126 -4.59 40.35 -4.61
C LEU A 126 -5.43 41.48 -5.21
N VAL A 127 -5.40 41.64 -6.53
CA VAL A 127 -6.10 42.68 -7.27
C VAL A 127 -7.29 42.08 -7.99
N ILE A 128 -8.49 42.46 -7.54
CA ILE A 128 -9.76 42.05 -8.17
C ILE A 128 -10.24 43.19 -9.06
N SER A 129 -10.33 42.93 -10.36
CA SER A 129 -10.82 43.90 -11.34
C SER A 129 -12.14 43.43 -11.94
N LEU A 130 -13.16 44.29 -11.90
CA LEU A 130 -14.49 44.00 -12.41
C LEU A 130 -14.69 44.64 -13.78
N TYR A 131 -15.19 43.86 -14.73
CA TYR A 131 -15.46 44.26 -16.12
C TYR A 131 -16.95 44.08 -16.45
N SER A 132 -17.43 44.91 -17.37
CA SER A 132 -18.78 44.90 -17.93
C SER A 132 -18.69 44.59 -19.42
N GLY A 133 -19.26 43.47 -19.83
CA GLY A 133 -19.23 42.95 -21.21
C GLY A 133 -19.35 41.43 -21.29
N ASP A 134 -19.59 40.91 -22.48
CA ASP A 134 -19.86 39.49 -22.76
C ASP A 134 -18.72 38.78 -23.51
N GLN A 135 -17.65 39.49 -23.88
CA GLN A 135 -16.56 38.93 -24.67
C GLN A 135 -15.41 38.36 -23.84
N ARG A 136 -15.38 38.63 -22.53
CA ARG A 136 -14.35 38.18 -21.56
C ARG A 136 -12.92 38.55 -21.99
N ARG A 137 -12.77 39.70 -22.66
CA ARG A 137 -11.47 40.22 -23.12
C ARG A 137 -11.24 41.59 -22.52
N LYS A 138 -10.08 41.78 -21.86
CA LYS A 138 -9.70 43.06 -21.22
C LYS A 138 -9.71 44.25 -22.19
N GLU A 139 -9.49 43.98 -23.47
CA GLU A 139 -9.45 44.98 -24.55
C GLU A 139 -10.84 45.30 -25.13
N ALA A 140 -11.78 44.35 -25.05
CA ALA A 140 -13.11 44.47 -25.64
C ALA A 140 -14.18 44.92 -24.63
N ASP A 141 -14.03 44.54 -23.36
CA ASP A 141 -15.00 44.82 -22.30
C ASP A 141 -14.61 46.02 -21.42
N GLN A 142 -15.60 46.73 -20.90
CA GLN A 142 -15.39 47.96 -20.13
C GLN A 142 -15.00 47.67 -18.68
N LEU A 143 -13.86 48.18 -18.21
CA LEU A 143 -13.47 48.10 -16.80
C LEU A 143 -14.40 48.96 -15.93
N VAL A 144 -15.05 48.33 -14.95
CA VAL A 144 -15.91 48.98 -13.94
C VAL A 144 -15.07 49.53 -12.78
N GLY A 145 -14.07 48.78 -12.34
CA GLY A 145 -13.14 49.22 -11.29
C GLY A 145 -12.22 48.09 -10.81
N SER A 146 -11.19 48.44 -10.05
CA SER A 146 -10.25 47.49 -9.44
C SER A 146 -10.06 47.75 -7.95
N SER A 147 -9.91 46.69 -7.17
CA SER A 147 -9.68 46.75 -5.73
C SER A 147 -8.51 45.83 -5.36
N SER A 148 -7.57 46.32 -4.55
CA SER A 148 -6.43 45.54 -4.07
C SER A 148 -6.61 45.15 -2.60
N LEU A 149 -6.25 43.91 -2.29
CA LEU A 149 -6.28 43.32 -0.96
C LEU A 149 -4.87 42.83 -0.62
N GLY A 150 -4.22 43.44 0.38
CA GLY A 150 -2.94 42.97 0.88
C GLY A 150 -3.10 41.66 1.65
N LEU A 151 -2.38 40.60 1.26
CA LEU A 151 -2.47 39.31 1.95
C LEU A 151 -1.98 39.40 3.41
N GLN A 152 -1.04 40.30 3.71
CA GLN A 152 -0.59 40.56 5.09
C GLN A 152 -1.73 40.99 6.01
N GLU A 153 -2.59 41.92 5.58
CA GLU A 153 -3.70 42.40 6.40
C GLU A 153 -4.75 41.31 6.63
N LEU A 154 -4.97 40.45 5.62
CA LEU A 154 -5.93 39.37 5.67
C LEU A 154 -5.49 38.28 6.66
N VAL A 155 -4.23 37.87 6.57
CA VAL A 155 -3.61 36.94 7.53
C VAL A 155 -3.71 37.46 8.97
N LEU A 156 -3.37 38.75 9.19
CA LEU A 156 -3.44 39.38 10.51
C LEU A 156 -4.89 39.50 11.02
N SER A 157 -5.86 39.65 10.11
CA SER A 157 -7.28 39.69 10.48
C SER A 157 -7.85 38.31 10.82
N GLN A 158 -7.42 37.25 10.13
CA GLN A 158 -7.84 35.86 10.41
C GLN A 158 -7.26 35.35 11.74
N SER A 159 -6.08 35.82 12.12
CA SER A 159 -5.41 35.46 13.38
C SER A 159 -5.95 36.20 14.62
N ALA A 160 -6.86 37.17 14.45
CA ALA A 160 -7.48 37.89 15.57
C ALA A 160 -8.52 37.03 16.31
N PRO A 161 -8.57 37.06 17.66
CA PRO A 161 -9.36 36.14 18.49
C PRO A 161 -10.89 36.20 18.30
N LYS A 162 -11.42 37.20 17.58
CA LYS A 162 -12.86 37.36 17.30
C LYS A 162 -13.32 36.74 15.98
N CYS A 163 -12.40 36.32 15.11
CA CYS A 163 -12.69 35.81 13.76
C CYS A 163 -12.45 34.30 13.60
N VAL A 164 -12.04 33.62 14.69
CA VAL A 164 -11.54 32.24 14.66
C VAL A 164 -12.65 31.21 14.45
N ASP A 165 -13.90 31.54 14.76
CA ASP A 165 -15.03 30.60 14.65
C ASP A 165 -15.41 30.26 13.19
N ASN A 166 -14.93 31.05 12.21
CA ASN A 166 -15.34 30.91 10.81
C ASN A 166 -14.26 30.36 9.86
N ASN A 167 -12.99 30.17 10.25
CA ASN A 167 -11.91 29.65 9.37
C ASN A 167 -11.66 30.41 8.03
N HIS A 168 -12.35 31.51 7.74
CA HIS A 168 -12.19 32.34 6.54
C HIS A 168 -12.28 33.83 6.86
N THR A 169 -11.72 34.68 5.99
CA THR A 169 -11.84 36.14 6.05
C THR A 169 -12.79 36.66 4.97
N GLU A 170 -13.81 37.38 5.40
CA GLU A 170 -14.77 38.06 4.52
C GLU A 170 -14.33 39.50 4.24
N LYS A 171 -14.12 39.83 2.96
CA LYS A 171 -13.91 41.21 2.49
C LYS A 171 -14.95 41.63 1.49
N ARG A 172 -15.59 42.77 1.75
CA ARG A 172 -16.57 43.40 0.86
C ARG A 172 -15.87 44.44 0.00
N LEU A 173 -15.79 44.18 -1.30
CA LEU A 173 -15.17 45.04 -2.31
C LEU A 173 -16.24 45.86 -3.02
N GLN A 174 -16.13 47.18 -3.00
CA GLN A 174 -17.11 48.06 -3.63
C GLN A 174 -16.57 48.65 -4.93
N PHE A 175 -17.33 48.49 -6.00
CA PHE A 175 -17.05 49.03 -7.33
C PHE A 175 -18.18 50.00 -7.70
N SER A 176 -17.83 51.25 -8.00
CA SER A 176 -18.78 52.28 -8.39
C SER A 176 -18.82 52.42 -9.92
N SER A 177 -19.98 52.18 -10.52
CA SER A 177 -20.30 52.62 -11.89
C SER A 177 -21.17 53.88 -11.83
N GLN A 178 -21.33 54.59 -12.95
CA GLN A 178 -21.99 55.90 -13.03
C GLN A 178 -23.38 55.94 -12.33
N ASP A 179 -24.11 54.82 -12.32
CA ASP A 179 -25.49 54.73 -11.76
C ASP A 179 -25.70 53.62 -10.70
N SER A 180 -24.66 52.84 -10.34
CA SER A 180 -24.82 51.69 -9.42
C SER A 180 -23.55 51.36 -8.63
N LEU A 181 -23.76 50.96 -7.38
CA LEU A 181 -22.73 50.42 -6.49
C LEU A 181 -22.79 48.90 -6.51
N ILE A 182 -21.75 48.25 -7.02
CA ILE A 182 -21.61 46.79 -7.05
C ILE A 182 -20.67 46.38 -5.91
N THR A 183 -21.14 45.59 -4.96
CA THR A 183 -20.32 45.06 -3.86
C THR A 183 -20.05 43.58 -4.08
N VAL A 184 -18.79 43.17 -4.27
CA VAL A 184 -18.37 41.77 -4.39
C VAL A 184 -17.79 41.30 -3.06
N VAL A 185 -18.25 40.16 -2.53
CA VAL A 185 -17.69 39.54 -1.33
C VAL A 185 -16.60 38.55 -1.73
N ALA A 186 -15.37 38.83 -1.33
CA ALA A 186 -14.25 37.90 -1.42
C ALA A 186 -14.09 37.17 -0.08
N MET A 187 -14.10 35.85 -0.15
CA MET A 187 -13.85 34.93 0.94
C MET A 187 -12.42 34.41 0.75
N ILE A 188 -11.54 34.69 1.71
CA ILE A 188 -10.14 34.28 1.63
C ILE A 188 -9.81 33.43 2.86
N GLN A 189 -9.37 32.21 2.64
CA GLN A 189 -9.04 31.26 3.70
C GLN A 189 -7.57 30.87 3.61
N PHE A 190 -6.84 31.02 4.73
CA PHE A 190 -5.48 30.49 4.89
C PHE A 190 -5.49 29.11 5.54
N SER A 191 -4.50 28.28 5.20
CA SER A 191 -4.31 27.00 5.89
C SER A 191 -3.92 27.21 7.36
N ILE A 192 -4.33 26.27 8.21
CA ILE A 192 -4.06 26.28 9.66
C ILE A 192 -2.55 26.34 9.91
N ASN A 193 -1.77 25.57 9.14
CA ASN A 193 -0.31 25.50 9.26
C ASN A 193 0.39 26.86 9.02
N VAL A 194 -0.13 27.67 8.09
CA VAL A 194 0.41 29.02 7.82
C VAL A 194 0.02 30.00 8.93
N LEU A 195 -1.20 29.92 9.44
CA LEU A 195 -1.63 30.72 10.60
C LEU A 195 -0.81 30.36 11.85
N ASP A 196 -0.58 29.08 12.09
CA ASP A 196 0.19 28.57 13.23
C ASP A 196 1.67 28.99 13.18
N TYR A 197 2.28 28.97 11.99
CA TYR A 197 3.64 29.50 11.78
C TYR A 197 3.74 30.98 12.17
N ILE A 198 2.79 31.79 11.74
CA ILE A 198 2.77 33.25 11.97
C ILE A 198 2.48 33.59 13.44
N MET A 199 1.66 32.76 14.10
CA MET A 199 1.30 32.93 15.51
C MET A 199 2.39 32.49 16.48
N GLY A 200 3.42 31.76 16.04
CA GLY A 200 4.62 31.48 16.83
C GLY A 200 4.40 30.47 17.97
N LEU A 201 3.90 29.28 17.64
CA LEU A 201 3.89 28.12 18.54
C LEU A 201 5.27 27.87 19.16
N ARG A 202 5.33 27.71 20.49
CA ARG A 202 6.57 27.35 21.20
C ARG A 202 6.45 25.92 21.70
N MET A 203 7.43 25.09 21.34
CA MET A 203 7.55 23.74 21.89
C MET A 203 8.49 23.75 23.09
N ILE A 204 8.05 23.12 24.17
CA ILE A 204 8.91 22.81 25.33
C ILE A 204 9.34 21.36 25.19
N ARG A 205 10.63 21.14 25.01
CA ARG A 205 11.24 19.82 24.86
C ARG A 205 12.01 19.45 26.12
N PHE A 206 11.68 18.30 26.70
CA PHE A 206 12.41 17.63 27.75
C PHE A 206 13.24 16.52 27.11
N HIS A 207 14.57 16.64 27.10
CA HIS A 207 15.46 15.69 26.46
C HIS A 207 16.71 15.42 27.31
N SER A 208 17.51 14.42 26.91
CA SER A 208 18.72 14.01 27.64
C SER A 208 18.41 13.67 29.11
N ILE A 209 17.37 12.88 29.33
CA ILE A 209 16.88 12.48 30.65
C ILE A 209 17.80 11.39 31.20
N THR A 210 18.39 11.64 32.36
CA THR A 210 19.28 10.69 33.05
C THR A 210 18.90 10.50 34.51
N VAL A 211 18.98 9.25 35.01
CA VAL A 211 18.81 8.93 36.44
C VAL A 211 20.15 8.54 37.03
N GLU A 212 20.65 9.35 37.96
CA GLU A 212 21.97 9.18 38.57
C GLU A 212 21.89 8.61 39.99
N SER A 213 22.99 7.99 40.44
CA SER A 213 23.17 7.46 41.81
C SER A 213 22.18 6.33 42.16
N LEU A 214 22.20 5.27 41.34
CA LEU A 214 21.33 4.10 41.46
C LEU A 214 21.70 3.19 42.66
N PRO A 215 20.75 2.41 43.22
CA PRO A 215 21.02 1.46 44.30
C PRO A 215 22.02 0.35 43.92
N PRO A 216 22.94 -0.05 44.82
CA PRO A 216 23.94 -1.08 44.54
C PRO A 216 23.33 -2.48 44.34
N GLN A 217 22.13 -2.73 44.86
CA GLN A 217 21.39 -3.97 44.66
C GLN A 217 21.02 -4.22 43.18
N TRP A 218 21.00 -3.16 42.36
CA TRP A 218 20.80 -3.23 40.91
C TRP A 218 22.14 -3.40 40.15
N THR A 219 23.25 -3.40 40.87
CA THR A 219 24.61 -3.54 40.31
C THR A 219 25.26 -4.87 40.67
N THR A 220 24.75 -5.57 41.69
CA THR A 220 25.32 -6.81 42.23
C THR A 220 25.20 -8.03 41.31
N THR A 221 24.15 -8.11 40.49
CA THR A 221 24.00 -9.17 39.46
C THR A 221 25.10 -9.11 38.40
N VAL A 222 25.56 -7.91 38.08
CA VAL A 222 26.57 -7.65 37.03
C VAL A 222 27.99 -7.73 37.58
N MET A 223 28.22 -7.34 38.85
CA MET A 223 29.56 -7.31 39.44
C MET A 223 30.17 -8.69 39.75
N GLU A 224 29.37 -9.71 40.06
CA GLU A 224 29.90 -11.08 40.27
C GLU A 224 30.48 -11.69 38.97
N GLN A 225 30.04 -11.24 37.79
CA GLN A 225 30.59 -11.66 36.49
C GLN A 225 31.84 -10.86 36.07
N LEU A 226 32.11 -9.72 36.72
CA LEU A 226 33.14 -8.75 36.31
C LEU A 226 34.56 -9.08 36.82
N GLU A 227 34.71 -9.95 37.83
CA GLU A 227 36.05 -10.28 38.37
C GLU A 227 36.88 -11.19 37.45
N THR A 228 36.30 -11.78 36.39
CA THR A 228 37.01 -12.77 35.56
C THR A 228 37.43 -12.32 34.16
N THR A 229 36.95 -11.18 33.63
CA THR A 229 37.30 -10.74 32.26
C THR A 229 37.49 -9.23 32.13
N GLN A 230 38.71 -8.79 31.78
CA GLN A 230 39.02 -7.43 31.34
C GLN A 230 38.47 -7.14 29.92
N SER A 231 37.18 -7.34 29.68
CA SER A 231 36.51 -6.97 28.43
C SER A 231 35.46 -5.90 28.68
N VAL A 232 35.40 -4.92 27.79
CA VAL A 232 34.35 -3.90 27.74
C VAL A 232 33.03 -4.63 27.46
N LEU A 233 32.11 -4.61 28.43
CA LEU A 233 30.75 -5.12 28.31
C LEU A 233 30.01 -4.44 27.14
N LYS A 234 29.35 -5.22 26.28
CA LYS A 234 28.36 -4.71 25.31
C LYS A 234 27.10 -4.28 26.08
N GLU A 235 26.39 -3.24 25.61
CA GLU A 235 25.17 -2.69 26.26
C GLU A 235 24.06 -3.74 26.52
N SER A 236 24.12 -4.90 25.88
CA SER A 236 23.14 -5.99 25.94
C SER A 236 23.18 -6.82 27.24
N GLU A 237 24.15 -6.64 28.12
CA GLU A 237 24.37 -7.49 29.31
C GLU A 237 24.01 -6.80 30.65
N LEU A 238 23.43 -5.60 30.60
CA LEU A 238 22.91 -4.90 31.78
C LEU A 238 21.43 -5.24 31.98
N ASP A 239 21.03 -5.67 33.20
CA ASP A 239 19.66 -5.91 33.70
C ASP A 239 18.54 -5.50 32.71
N ALA A 240 17.73 -6.45 32.21
CA ALA A 240 16.67 -6.23 31.21
C ALA A 240 15.46 -5.38 31.68
N SER A 241 15.60 -4.65 32.79
CA SER A 241 14.56 -3.77 33.31
C SER A 241 14.42 -2.50 32.48
N THR A 242 13.19 -2.19 32.07
CA THR A 242 12.83 -0.98 31.32
C THR A 242 12.24 0.07 32.25
N PHE A 243 12.58 1.34 32.03
CA PHE A 243 12.05 2.46 32.78
C PHE A 243 11.09 3.27 31.92
N THR A 244 10.01 3.77 32.52
CA THR A 244 9.09 4.72 31.89
C THR A 244 8.98 5.99 32.73
N LEU A 245 9.06 7.16 32.11
CA LEU A 245 8.95 8.47 32.77
C LEU A 245 7.67 9.18 32.32
N GLU A 246 6.81 9.53 33.26
CA GLU A 246 5.59 10.32 33.06
C GLU A 246 5.82 11.75 33.57
N ILE A 247 5.50 12.78 32.78
CA ILE A 247 5.52 14.19 33.21
C ILE A 247 4.12 14.78 33.07
N ASP A 248 3.63 15.39 34.15
CA ASP A 248 2.31 16.02 34.23
C ASP A 248 2.45 17.55 34.05
N LEU A 249 1.80 18.11 33.03
CA LEU A 249 1.65 19.56 32.83
C LEU A 249 0.17 19.93 32.67
N PRO A 250 -0.27 21.14 33.04
CA PRO A 250 -1.70 21.49 33.01
C PRO A 250 -2.26 21.39 31.59
N HIS A 251 -3.48 20.84 31.45
CA HIS A 251 -4.26 20.94 30.22
C HIS A 251 -4.65 22.40 30.03
N ILE A 252 -4.26 22.98 28.91
CA ILE A 252 -4.77 24.28 28.51
C ILE A 252 -5.41 24.00 27.16
N SER A 253 -6.74 23.85 27.18
CA SER A 253 -7.58 23.94 26.00
C SER A 253 -8.85 24.63 26.45
N ASN A 254 -9.30 25.60 25.67
CA ASN A 254 -10.62 26.20 25.83
C ASN A 254 -11.63 25.32 25.10
N GLU A 255 -12.09 24.24 25.72
CA GLU A 255 -13.40 23.70 25.36
C GLU A 255 -14.35 23.91 26.55
N LEU A 256 -15.39 24.70 26.29
CA LEU A 256 -16.50 25.00 27.18
C LEU A 256 -17.36 23.75 27.37
N ASP A 257 -16.85 22.75 28.07
CA ASP A 257 -17.69 21.71 28.67
C ASP A 257 -18.11 22.17 30.06
N HIS A 258 -19.19 22.94 30.10
CA HIS A 258 -20.00 23.03 31.31
C HIS A 258 -20.64 21.67 31.57
N ASN A 259 -19.96 20.82 32.36
CA ASN A 259 -20.53 19.98 33.42
C ASN A 259 -19.60 18.82 33.78
N THR A 260 -18.64 19.03 34.68
CA THR A 260 -18.32 18.12 35.79
C THR A 260 -17.39 18.85 36.74
N GLY A 261 -17.75 18.89 38.03
CA GLY A 261 -16.95 19.51 39.08
C GLY A 261 -15.81 18.63 39.52
N ASP A 262 -14.85 18.34 38.64
CA ASP A 262 -13.59 17.69 39.01
C ASP A 262 -12.39 18.59 38.65
N SER A 263 -11.59 18.88 39.66
CA SER A 263 -10.41 19.74 39.60
C SER A 263 -9.31 19.20 38.69
N SER A 264 -8.77 20.08 37.82
CA SER A 264 -7.46 20.00 37.15
C SER A 264 -7.14 18.70 36.41
N SER A 265 -7.53 18.61 35.13
CA SER A 265 -6.92 17.63 34.23
C SER A 265 -5.50 18.11 33.86
N ALA A 266 -4.48 17.41 34.36
CA ALA A 266 -3.11 17.54 33.85
C ALA A 266 -2.95 16.59 32.65
N ILE A 267 -2.32 17.04 31.57
CA ILE A 267 -1.86 16.19 30.48
C ILE A 267 -0.61 15.46 30.99
N CYS A 268 -0.74 14.15 31.18
CA CYS A 268 0.39 13.25 31.43
C CYS A 268 0.94 12.78 30.09
N LYS A 269 2.22 13.06 29.80
CA LYS A 269 2.95 12.41 28.69
C LYS A 269 3.97 11.42 29.25
N SER A 270 3.97 10.21 28.71
CA SER A 270 4.86 9.11 29.11
C SER A 270 5.96 8.85 28.08
N LEU A 271 7.17 8.61 28.55
CA LEU A 271 8.34 8.22 27.78
C LEU A 271 8.76 6.81 28.19
N GLU A 272 8.74 5.86 27.25
CA GLU A 272 9.14 4.48 27.52
C GLU A 272 10.57 4.19 27.06
N GLY A 273 11.18 3.10 27.54
CA GLY A 273 12.44 2.59 26.99
C GLY A 273 13.73 3.09 27.66
N GLY A 274 13.67 3.66 28.86
CA GLY A 274 14.89 3.99 29.62
C GLY A 274 15.69 2.74 29.96
N ARG A 275 16.98 2.71 29.61
CA ARG A 275 17.90 1.57 29.85
C ARG A 275 19.10 1.98 30.68
N MET A 276 19.65 1.04 31.45
CA MET A 276 20.87 1.25 32.24
C MET A 276 22.11 1.24 31.34
N ARG A 277 22.98 2.24 31.50
CA ARG A 277 24.24 2.40 30.76
C ARG A 277 25.39 2.81 31.69
N TYR A 278 26.62 2.48 31.30
CA TYR A 278 27.82 3.00 31.95
C TYR A 278 28.21 4.35 31.34
N LEU A 279 28.31 5.39 32.18
CA LEU A 279 28.88 6.68 31.78
C LEU A 279 30.38 6.75 32.10
N SER A 280 31.18 6.97 31.06
CA SER A 280 32.56 7.46 31.17
C SER A 280 32.52 8.99 31.21
N LYS A 281 33.24 9.63 32.15
CA LYS A 281 33.29 11.11 32.27
C LYS A 281 33.93 11.73 31.03
N VAL A 282 33.13 12.08 30.02
CA VAL A 282 33.43 13.18 29.08
C VAL A 282 32.11 13.84 28.68
N PHE A 283 31.59 14.75 29.50
CA PHE A 283 30.66 15.78 29.05
C PHE A 283 30.61 16.91 30.08
N GLU A 284 31.66 17.74 30.12
CA GLU A 284 31.52 19.14 30.50
C GLU A 284 32.12 19.98 29.39
N GLY A 285 31.27 20.80 28.77
CA GLY A 285 31.65 21.62 27.63
C GLY A 285 32.72 22.64 28.00
N ARG A 286 33.83 22.61 27.26
CA ARG A 286 34.64 23.78 26.89
C ARG A 286 35.32 23.49 25.56
N LYS A 287 34.97 24.27 24.54
CA LYS A 287 35.72 24.36 23.28
C LYS A 287 37.15 24.82 23.59
N ILE A 288 38.16 24.02 23.25
CA ILE A 288 39.52 24.48 22.92
C ILE A 288 40.01 23.58 21.78
N GLU A 289 40.46 24.22 20.70
CA GLU A 289 41.08 23.63 19.52
C GLU A 289 42.49 23.07 19.83
N ASP A 290 42.96 22.22 18.92
CA ASP A 290 44.34 21.76 18.67
C ASP A 290 44.92 20.54 19.43
N ASP A 291 45.27 19.55 18.60
CA ASP A 291 46.38 18.58 18.63
C ASP A 291 46.91 18.01 19.96
N ALA A 292 46.80 16.69 20.12
CA ALA A 292 47.91 15.73 20.26
C ALA A 292 47.44 14.41 20.91
N ASP A 293 47.92 13.29 20.37
CA ASP A 293 47.82 11.94 20.92
C ASP A 293 48.26 11.88 22.39
N VAL A 294 47.30 11.67 23.30
CA VAL A 294 47.56 11.23 24.67
C VAL A 294 46.49 10.22 25.09
N GLU A 295 46.85 8.95 25.18
CA GLU A 295 46.02 7.91 25.80
C GLU A 295 45.71 8.27 27.27
N PRO A 296 44.43 8.30 27.71
CA PRO A 296 44.11 8.47 29.11
C PRO A 296 44.20 7.11 29.82
N LYS A 297 45.20 6.98 30.71
CA LYS A 297 45.28 5.89 31.68
C LYS A 297 44.03 5.89 32.57
N CYS A 298 43.28 4.78 32.50
CA CYS A 298 42.10 4.48 33.32
C CYS A 298 42.41 4.51 34.82
N GLY A 299 41.65 5.30 35.57
CA GLY A 299 41.32 5.08 36.99
C GLY A 299 39.81 4.82 37.14
N PRO A 300 39.36 4.02 38.12
CA PRO A 300 38.03 3.43 38.12
C PRO A 300 37.02 4.36 38.82
N ASP A 301 36.05 4.87 38.07
CA ASP A 301 34.78 5.35 38.63
C ASP A 301 33.73 5.32 37.50
N ARG A 302 33.44 4.11 37.02
CA ARG A 302 32.34 3.89 36.06
C ARG A 302 31.02 4.06 36.81
N ARG A 303 30.26 5.11 36.50
CA ARG A 303 28.93 5.34 37.09
C ARG A 303 27.86 4.74 36.18
N ILE A 304 26.94 3.95 36.75
CA ILE A 304 25.78 3.44 36.03
C ILE A 304 24.65 4.47 36.13
N VAL A 305 24.04 4.78 35.00
CA VAL A 305 22.96 5.77 34.86
C VAL A 305 21.88 5.19 33.95
N VAL A 306 20.62 5.48 34.23
CA VAL A 306 19.53 5.18 33.29
C VAL A 306 19.42 6.34 32.30
N THR A 307 19.49 6.07 31.01
CA THR A 307 19.33 7.09 29.96
C THR A 307 18.10 6.81 29.11
N PHE A 308 17.35 7.86 28.78
CA PHE A 308 16.30 7.80 27.76
C PHE A 308 16.81 8.42 26.46
N GLU A 309 16.59 7.74 25.34
CA GLU A 309 17.04 8.21 24.02
C GLU A 309 16.08 9.25 23.42
N ASP A 310 14.79 9.07 23.69
CA ASP A 310 13.72 9.91 23.19
C ASP A 310 13.48 11.16 24.06
N ALA A 311 12.77 12.14 23.50
CA ALA A 311 12.45 13.40 24.15
C ALA A 311 10.94 13.59 24.30
N LEU A 312 10.50 14.14 25.43
CA LEU A 312 9.11 14.54 25.66
C LEU A 312 8.90 15.97 25.18
N THR A 313 7.87 16.20 24.37
CA THR A 313 7.55 17.53 23.82
C THR A 313 6.16 18.00 24.24
N PHE A 314 6.03 19.27 24.61
CA PHE A 314 4.76 19.90 24.94
C PHE A 314 4.53 21.13 24.06
N GLN A 315 3.33 21.24 23.50
CA GLN A 315 2.89 22.39 22.71
C GLN A 315 2.29 23.43 23.64
N VAL A 316 2.71 24.69 23.50
CA VAL A 316 2.09 25.82 24.20
C VAL A 316 1.57 26.80 23.17
N HIS A 317 0.24 26.94 23.09
CA HIS A 317 -0.38 27.93 22.22
C HIS A 317 -0.15 29.36 22.74
N PRO A 318 -0.02 30.37 21.86
CA PRO A 318 0.11 31.77 22.27
C PRO A 318 -1.06 32.27 23.13
N ARG A 319 -2.26 31.72 22.94
CA ARG A 319 -3.47 32.03 23.72
C ARG A 319 -3.37 31.55 25.18
N GLU A 320 -2.50 30.59 25.43
CA GLU A 320 -2.36 29.83 26.67
C GLU A 320 -1.05 30.15 27.39
N LEU A 321 -0.18 30.92 26.73
CA LEU A 321 1.11 31.31 27.27
C LEU A 321 0.97 32.08 28.59
N ALA A 322 -0.07 32.91 28.74
CA ALA A 322 -0.31 33.67 29.97
C ALA A 322 -0.68 32.76 31.15
N SER A 323 -1.62 31.82 30.95
CA SER A 323 -2.03 30.85 31.97
C SER A 323 -0.91 29.87 32.30
N PHE A 324 -0.12 29.46 31.30
CA PHE A 324 1.07 28.62 31.51
C PHE A 324 2.16 29.34 32.34
N ILE A 325 2.44 30.62 32.04
CA ILE A 325 3.37 31.44 32.84
C ILE A 325 2.87 31.60 34.27
N GLU A 326 1.56 31.80 34.45
CA GLU A 326 0.92 31.91 35.76
C GLU A 326 1.03 30.59 36.54
N TYR A 327 0.80 29.44 35.88
CA TYR A 327 1.01 28.12 36.47
C TYR A 327 2.45 27.92 36.96
N ILE A 328 3.47 28.24 36.14
CA ILE A 328 4.87 28.11 36.56
C ILE A 328 5.18 29.05 37.73
N ARG A 329 4.61 30.26 37.77
CA ARG A 329 4.79 31.19 38.90
C ARG A 329 4.19 30.65 40.21
N ILE A 330 3.03 29.99 40.14
CA ILE A 330 2.30 29.46 41.30
C ILE A 330 2.90 28.13 41.77
N GLN A 331 2.93 27.12 40.89
CA GLN A 331 3.31 25.76 41.25
C GLN A 331 4.83 25.57 41.35
N LYS A 332 5.61 26.32 40.56
CA LYS A 332 7.08 26.28 40.44
C LYS A 332 7.68 24.94 39.98
N TYR A 333 7.03 23.83 40.30
CA TYR A 333 7.47 22.47 40.02
C TYR A 333 6.41 21.70 39.22
N ALA A 334 6.85 20.93 38.22
CA ALA A 334 6.01 19.99 37.49
C ALA A 334 6.07 18.59 38.13
N PRO A 335 4.93 17.95 38.46
CA PRO A 335 4.92 16.58 38.93
C PRO A 335 5.42 15.63 37.82
N ALA A 336 6.23 14.65 38.20
CA ALA A 336 6.63 13.58 37.30
C ALA A 336 6.69 12.24 38.04
N ARG A 337 6.59 11.13 37.32
CA ARG A 337 6.57 9.77 37.87
C ARG A 337 7.53 8.88 37.09
N LEU A 338 8.38 8.16 37.79
CA LEU A 338 9.26 7.16 37.21
C LEU A 338 8.73 5.77 37.57
N LEU A 339 8.51 4.94 36.56
CA LEU A 339 8.13 3.55 36.73
C LEU A 339 9.26 2.64 36.24
N ARG A 340 9.46 1.53 36.93
CA ARG A 340 10.34 0.43 36.50
C ARG A 340 9.47 -0.79 36.19
N LYS A 341 9.78 -1.48 35.09
CA LYS A 341 9.21 -2.78 34.71
C LYS A 341 10.37 -3.77 34.50
N ASN A 342 10.29 -4.97 35.08
CA ASN A 342 11.31 -6.00 34.92
C ASN A 342 10.79 -7.13 34.03
N THR A 343 11.56 -7.54 33.01
CA THR A 343 11.10 -8.45 31.95
C THR A 343 11.56 -9.90 32.12
N GLU A 344 12.57 -10.17 32.96
CA GLU A 344 13.23 -11.49 33.04
C GLU A 344 12.68 -12.44 34.11
N ARG A 345 11.84 -11.97 35.05
CA ARG A 345 11.15 -12.89 35.98
C ARG A 345 9.86 -13.36 35.32
N THR A 346 9.60 -14.66 35.41
CA THR A 346 8.51 -15.41 34.76
C THR A 346 7.08 -14.93 35.06
N ASP A 347 6.91 -13.81 35.76
CA ASP A 347 5.65 -13.13 36.00
C ASP A 347 5.78 -11.64 35.64
N PRO A 348 5.19 -11.15 34.53
CA PRO A 348 5.37 -9.79 34.02
C PRO A 348 4.76 -8.69 34.92
N PHE A 349 4.08 -9.06 36.01
CA PHE A 349 3.41 -8.15 36.93
C PHE A 349 4.13 -7.96 38.27
N LEU A 350 5.21 -8.70 38.53
CA LEU A 350 6.00 -8.53 39.76
C LEU A 350 7.02 -7.40 39.59
N GLU A 351 6.80 -6.34 40.36
CA GLU A 351 7.59 -5.10 40.52
C GLU A 351 7.24 -3.93 39.59
N ILE A 352 6.00 -3.40 39.70
CA ILE A 352 5.68 -2.02 39.31
C ILE A 352 5.86 -1.12 40.53
N THR A 353 7.08 -0.62 40.76
CA THR A 353 7.31 0.44 41.75
C THR A 353 7.20 1.80 41.08
N ARG A 354 6.30 2.65 41.57
CA ARG A 354 6.16 4.03 41.08
C ARG A 354 6.86 5.00 42.01
N TRP A 355 7.65 5.91 41.45
CA TRP A 355 8.33 6.95 42.20
C TRP A 355 7.87 8.33 41.73
N THR A 356 7.41 9.15 42.66
CA THR A 356 6.97 10.52 42.35
C THR A 356 8.09 11.51 42.61
N LEU A 357 8.29 12.44 41.68
CA LEU A 357 9.28 13.52 41.74
C LEU A 357 8.68 14.84 41.23
N SER A 358 9.44 15.93 41.37
CA SER A 358 9.00 17.27 41.00
C SER A 358 10.11 18.02 40.26
N LEU A 359 9.92 18.28 38.97
CA LEU A 359 10.89 19.00 38.13
C LEU A 359 10.76 20.51 38.35
N ASN A 360 11.87 21.22 38.58
CA ASN A 360 11.82 22.66 38.77
C ASN A 360 11.79 23.38 37.41
N LEU A 361 10.74 24.17 37.17
CA LEU A 361 10.56 24.90 35.92
C LEU A 361 10.77 26.41 36.05
N THR A 362 11.19 26.92 37.22
CA THR A 362 11.31 28.36 37.46
C THR A 362 12.32 29.06 36.54
N GLU A 363 13.31 28.33 36.02
CA GLU A 363 14.32 28.90 35.12
C GLU A 363 13.76 29.24 33.72
N LEU A 364 12.60 28.68 33.33
CA LEU A 364 11.86 29.08 32.12
C LEU A 364 11.38 30.54 32.18
N LEU A 365 11.21 31.10 33.38
CA LEU A 365 10.73 32.47 33.57
C LEU A 365 11.85 33.52 33.46
N ILE A 366 13.12 33.09 33.36
CA ILE A 366 14.27 33.99 33.21
C ILE A 366 14.28 34.52 31.76
N PRO A 367 14.19 35.84 31.54
CA PRO A 367 14.23 36.40 30.18
C PRO A 367 15.49 35.96 29.42
N GLY A 368 15.30 35.38 28.23
CA GLY A 368 16.40 34.92 27.37
C GLY A 368 16.87 33.48 27.63
N CYS A 369 16.32 32.76 28.62
CA CYS A 369 16.64 31.35 28.82
C CYS A 369 16.00 30.50 27.70
N LYS A 370 16.85 29.80 26.93
CA LYS A 370 16.42 28.87 25.87
C LYS A 370 16.55 27.41 26.29
N LYS A 371 17.47 27.11 27.22
CA LYS A 371 17.82 25.76 27.63
C LYS A 371 18.38 25.78 29.05
N PHE A 372 17.93 24.86 29.89
CA PHE A 372 18.48 24.66 31.23
C PHE A 372 18.33 23.21 31.69
N THR A 373 19.01 22.85 32.78
CA THR A 373 18.98 21.49 33.36
C THR A 373 18.20 21.48 34.67
N SER A 374 17.07 20.78 34.73
CA SER A 374 16.31 20.55 35.96
C SER A 374 16.76 19.26 36.64
N LEU A 375 17.16 19.36 37.91
CA LEU A 375 17.52 18.20 38.75
C LEU A 375 16.45 17.98 39.82
N ALA A 376 15.93 16.76 39.92
CA ALA A 376 14.87 16.39 40.87
C ALA A 376 15.18 15.12 41.64
N GLU A 377 15.08 15.19 42.97
CA GLU A 377 15.21 14.03 43.86
C GLU A 377 13.87 13.29 43.99
N ILE A 378 13.93 11.97 44.21
CA ILE A 378 12.74 11.13 44.39
C ILE A 378 12.08 11.42 45.75
N ARG A 379 10.77 11.71 45.76
CA ARG A 379 10.04 12.15 46.97
C ARG A 379 9.33 11.02 47.72
N SER A 380 8.65 10.13 47.00
CA SER A 380 7.91 9.01 47.58
C SER A 380 7.87 7.83 46.62
N SER A 381 7.87 6.63 47.19
CA SER A 381 7.48 5.40 46.50
C SER A 381 5.99 5.15 46.70
N HIS A 382 5.35 4.68 45.65
CA HIS A 382 3.98 4.22 45.67
C HIS A 382 3.93 2.80 45.09
N VAL A 383 3.39 1.88 45.88
CA VAL A 383 3.04 0.53 45.46
C VAL A 383 1.51 0.47 45.41
N GLU A 384 0.97 -0.15 44.36
CA GLU A 384 -0.47 -0.28 44.18
C GLU A 384 -1.13 -0.99 45.38
N SER A 385 -2.39 -0.66 45.68
CA SER A 385 -3.08 -1.24 46.85
C SER A 385 -3.45 -2.71 46.61
N ARG A 386 -3.53 -3.50 47.69
CA ARG A 386 -4.00 -4.90 47.62
C ARG A 386 -5.36 -5.03 46.93
N GLU A 387 -6.26 -4.06 47.15
CA GLU A 387 -7.58 -4.00 46.53
C GLU A 387 -7.53 -3.84 44.99
N PHE A 388 -6.49 -3.20 44.46
CA PHE A 388 -6.29 -3.08 43.01
C PHE A 388 -6.03 -4.44 42.37
N PHE A 389 -5.17 -5.26 43.00
CA PHE A 389 -4.87 -6.62 42.55
C PHE A 389 -6.10 -7.53 42.66
N GLU A 390 -6.89 -7.40 43.74
CA GLU A 390 -8.14 -8.16 43.92
C GLU A 390 -9.20 -7.82 42.86
N LYS A 391 -9.35 -6.53 42.51
CA LYS A 391 -10.25 -6.10 41.42
C LYS A 391 -9.79 -6.63 40.06
N ARG A 392 -8.48 -6.61 39.78
CA ARG A 392 -7.93 -7.14 38.52
C ARG A 392 -8.09 -8.65 38.41
N LEU A 393 -7.86 -9.38 39.51
CA LEU A 393 -8.13 -10.83 39.61
C LEU A 393 -9.61 -11.16 39.32
N ALA A 394 -10.54 -10.35 39.85
CA ALA A 394 -11.98 -10.53 39.59
C ALA A 394 -12.37 -10.23 38.13
N SER A 395 -11.67 -9.30 37.47
CA SER A 395 -11.90 -8.92 36.07
C SER A 395 -11.17 -9.78 35.03
N ALA A 396 -10.31 -10.72 35.45
CA ALA A 396 -9.49 -11.52 34.54
C ALA A 396 -10.32 -12.53 33.73
N SER A 397 -10.12 -12.52 32.41
CA SER A 397 -10.88 -13.33 31.45
C SER A 397 -10.27 -14.72 31.24
N SER A 398 -8.95 -14.86 31.34
CA SER A 398 -8.24 -16.13 31.14
C SER A 398 -7.84 -16.83 32.46
N GLN A 399 -7.74 -18.15 32.43
CA GLN A 399 -7.39 -18.95 33.61
C GLN A 399 -5.91 -18.78 34.00
N ASP A 400 -5.05 -18.47 33.04
CA ASP A 400 -3.63 -18.20 33.28
C ASP A 400 -3.44 -16.81 33.89
N GLU A 401 -4.16 -15.79 33.44
CA GLU A 401 -4.19 -14.47 34.10
C GLU A 401 -4.68 -14.58 35.54
N ARG A 402 -5.72 -15.38 35.81
CA ARG A 402 -6.22 -15.57 37.19
C ARG A 402 -5.15 -16.19 38.09
N LYS A 403 -4.40 -17.19 37.61
CA LYS A 403 -3.30 -17.77 38.37
C LYS A 403 -2.18 -16.76 38.60
N GLN A 404 -1.86 -15.94 37.61
CA GLN A 404 -0.82 -14.89 37.71
C GLN A 404 -1.21 -13.79 38.70
N TRP A 405 -2.43 -13.24 38.61
CA TRP A 405 -2.92 -12.23 39.57
C TRP A 405 -3.04 -12.79 40.98
N GLN A 406 -3.36 -14.07 41.13
CA GLN A 406 -3.42 -14.74 42.42
C GLN A 406 -2.04 -15.02 43.01
N SER A 407 -1.04 -15.33 42.17
CA SER A 407 0.37 -15.41 42.57
C SER A 407 0.89 -14.05 43.06
N ALA A 408 0.64 -12.99 42.28
CA ALA A 408 1.01 -11.62 42.65
C ALA A 408 0.33 -11.15 43.96
N LEU A 409 -0.92 -11.56 44.21
CA LEU A 409 -1.60 -11.24 45.47
C LEU A 409 -0.97 -11.97 46.68
N ASN A 410 -0.50 -13.20 46.50
CA ASN A 410 0.18 -13.96 47.54
C ASN A 410 1.56 -13.37 47.87
N ASP A 411 2.25 -12.82 46.88
CA ASP A 411 3.57 -12.20 47.03
C ASP A 411 3.53 -10.69 47.36
N TYR A 412 2.33 -10.12 47.53
CA TYR A 412 2.11 -8.68 47.76
C TYR A 412 2.92 -8.12 48.94
N GLU A 413 2.91 -8.81 50.08
CA GLU A 413 3.64 -8.36 51.27
C GLU A 413 5.15 -8.32 51.03
N ASN A 414 5.69 -9.33 50.34
CA ASN A 414 7.11 -9.37 49.96
C ASN A 414 7.47 -8.23 49.01
N MET A 415 6.62 -7.94 48.01
CA MET A 415 6.83 -6.83 47.07
C MET A 415 6.82 -5.46 47.75
N THR A 416 5.93 -5.24 48.72
CA THR A 416 5.89 -3.98 49.47
C THR A 416 7.16 -3.77 50.29
N MET A 417 7.65 -4.83 50.95
CA MET A 417 8.89 -4.79 51.74
C MET A 417 10.14 -4.58 50.86
N THR A 418 10.21 -5.20 49.68
CA THR A 418 11.34 -4.97 48.76
C THR A 418 11.31 -3.56 48.17
N ALA A 419 10.13 -3.05 47.78
CA ALA A 419 9.97 -1.69 47.26
C ALA A 419 10.35 -0.62 48.30
N GLU A 420 9.98 -0.79 49.56
CA GLU A 420 10.36 0.11 50.66
C GLU A 420 11.87 0.09 50.92
N SER A 421 12.49 -1.10 50.92
CA SER A 421 13.94 -1.25 51.08
C SER A 421 14.74 -0.59 49.96
N VAL A 422 14.29 -0.74 48.71
CA VAL A 422 14.88 -0.09 47.54
C VAL A 422 14.73 1.43 47.62
N PHE A 423 13.54 1.92 48.02
CA PHE A 423 13.29 3.34 48.20
C PHE A 423 14.15 3.97 49.31
N GLU A 424 14.31 3.30 50.45
CA GLU A 424 15.24 3.74 51.51
C GLU A 424 16.69 3.81 51.02
N SER A 425 17.09 2.86 50.17
CA SER A 425 18.43 2.82 49.57
C SER A 425 18.64 4.00 48.61
N MET A 426 17.67 4.29 47.74
CA MET A 426 17.70 5.47 46.86
C MET A 426 17.76 6.78 47.65
N ARG A 427 17.00 6.87 48.75
CA ARG A 427 17.00 8.06 49.62
C ARG A 427 18.34 8.28 50.30
N LYS A 428 19.01 7.21 50.74
CA LYS A 428 20.36 7.28 51.33
C LYS A 428 21.42 7.69 50.29
N LEU A 429 21.27 7.25 49.04
CA LEU A 429 22.19 7.55 47.93
C LEU A 429 21.92 8.87 47.22
N LYS A 430 20.81 9.56 47.54
CA LYS A 430 20.33 10.77 46.87
C LYS A 430 20.18 10.56 45.35
N THR A 431 19.51 9.49 44.96
CA THR A 431 19.17 9.24 43.56
C THR A 431 18.37 10.42 42.99
N CYS A 432 18.85 10.99 41.88
CA CYS A 432 18.24 12.16 41.26
C CYS A 432 18.05 11.95 39.76
N ILE A 433 17.04 12.60 39.21
CA ILE A 433 16.78 12.66 37.76
C ILE A 433 17.25 14.03 37.26
N ALA A 434 18.13 14.03 36.27
CA ALA A 434 18.52 15.21 35.52
C ALA A 434 17.80 15.22 34.17
N VAL A 435 17.14 16.34 33.86
CA VAL A 435 16.40 16.54 32.60
C VAL A 435 16.81 17.87 32.00
N ILE A 436 17.12 17.88 30.71
CA ILE A 436 17.37 19.13 29.99
C ILE A 436 16.06 19.62 29.39
N VAL A 437 15.67 20.85 29.73
CA VAL A 437 14.45 21.51 29.22
C VAL A 437 14.87 22.61 28.23
N GLU A 438 14.40 22.52 27.00
CA GLU A 438 14.71 23.43 25.90
C GLU A 438 13.42 23.99 25.28
N ILE A 439 13.39 25.31 25.02
CA ILE A 439 12.32 25.97 24.28
C ILE A 439 12.78 26.10 22.83
N SER A 440 12.22 25.31 21.92
CA SER A 440 12.59 25.42 20.51
C SER A 440 11.82 26.57 19.84
N PRO A 441 12.51 27.48 19.13
CA PRO A 441 11.88 28.56 18.37
C PRO A 441 11.34 28.10 17.00
N SER A 442 11.66 26.88 16.58
CA SER A 442 11.24 26.30 15.32
C SER A 442 9.84 25.70 15.42
N SER A 443 8.96 26.11 14.52
CA SER A 443 7.73 25.40 14.18
C SER A 443 8.07 24.00 13.69
N LEU A 444 7.25 23.01 14.06
CA LEU A 444 7.30 21.67 13.48
C LEU A 444 6.95 21.80 12.00
N PHE A 445 7.97 21.89 11.14
CA PHE A 445 7.78 21.47 9.77
C PHE A 445 7.94 19.97 9.78
N ASP A 446 6.83 19.28 9.55
CA ASP A 446 6.90 17.91 9.08
C ASP A 446 7.70 17.94 7.78
N GLU A 447 8.94 17.46 7.88
CA GLU A 447 9.57 16.81 6.73
C GLU A 447 8.56 15.80 6.21
N ALA A 448 8.26 15.93 4.91
CA ALA A 448 7.32 15.14 4.12
C ALA A 448 6.74 13.94 4.85
N ILE A 449 5.40 13.94 5.10
CA ILE A 449 4.60 12.83 5.64
C ILE A 449 5.45 11.57 5.71
N GLN A 450 6.11 11.34 6.85
CA GLN A 450 6.69 10.04 7.06
C GLN A 450 5.48 9.12 7.12
N VAL A 451 5.21 8.47 5.99
CA VAL A 451 4.17 7.45 5.90
C VAL A 451 4.61 6.40 6.89
N GLU A 452 4.07 6.45 8.11
CA GLU A 452 4.18 5.38 9.07
C GLU A 452 3.58 4.18 8.36
N VAL A 453 4.45 3.30 7.90
CA VAL A 453 3.99 2.11 7.17
C VAL A 453 3.24 1.28 8.20
N PRO A 454 1.96 0.93 7.97
CA PRO A 454 1.19 0.16 8.93
C PRO A 454 1.97 -1.10 9.32
N THR A 455 2.26 -1.27 10.61
CA THR A 455 2.98 -2.45 11.13
C THR A 455 2.00 -3.61 11.22
N ILE A 456 1.54 -4.11 10.07
CA ILE A 456 0.75 -5.33 9.99
C ILE A 456 1.70 -6.51 10.14
N HIS A 457 1.43 -7.42 11.07
CA HIS A 457 2.24 -8.62 11.24
C HIS A 457 1.70 -9.76 10.39
N LEU A 458 2.59 -10.55 9.79
CA LEU A 458 2.25 -11.71 8.94
C LEU A 458 1.20 -12.62 9.58
N HIS A 459 1.36 -12.94 10.86
CA HIS A 459 0.47 -13.86 11.58
C HIS A 459 -0.97 -13.35 11.75
N GLU A 460 -1.21 -12.04 11.62
CA GLU A 460 -2.55 -11.46 11.68
C GLU A 460 -3.33 -11.68 10.36
N LEU A 461 -2.61 -11.79 9.24
CA LEU A 461 -3.18 -11.97 7.90
C LEU A 461 -3.34 -13.44 7.51
N LEU A 462 -2.64 -14.35 8.18
CA LEU A 462 -2.80 -15.78 7.94
C LEU A 462 -4.18 -16.21 8.46
N PRO A 463 -4.97 -16.97 7.67
CA PRO A 463 -6.22 -17.53 8.17
C PRO A 463 -5.94 -18.28 9.46
N THR A 464 -6.57 -17.87 10.57
CA THR A 464 -6.57 -18.68 11.78
C THR A 464 -7.13 -20.03 11.35
N LYS A 465 -6.31 -21.08 11.38
CA LYS A 465 -6.81 -22.45 11.20
C LYS A 465 -8.06 -22.54 12.06
N SER A 466 -9.23 -22.71 11.44
CA SER A 466 -10.47 -22.80 12.19
C SER A 466 -10.23 -23.84 13.27
N GLN A 467 -10.49 -23.48 14.52
CA GLN A 467 -10.56 -24.46 15.60
C GLN A 467 -11.86 -25.26 15.43
N ASP A 468 -12.07 -25.82 14.25
CA ASP A 468 -12.81 -27.05 14.15
C ASP A 468 -11.83 -28.13 14.60
N PRO A 469 -12.16 -28.95 15.61
CA PRO A 469 -11.33 -30.05 16.03
C PRO A 469 -11.41 -31.17 14.98
N ASN A 470 -10.95 -30.91 13.76
CA ASN A 470 -10.61 -31.93 12.81
C ASN A 470 -9.15 -32.32 13.06
N THR A 471 -9.01 -33.32 13.93
CA THR A 471 -7.86 -34.20 14.03
C THR A 471 -7.52 -34.81 12.66
N HIS A 472 -6.89 -34.06 11.78
CA HIS A 472 -6.00 -34.63 10.77
C HIS A 472 -4.57 -34.53 11.30
N GLY A 473 -4.30 -35.33 12.32
CA GLY A 473 -2.99 -35.96 12.37
C GLY A 473 -2.85 -36.67 11.03
N LYS A 474 -1.83 -36.28 10.24
CA LYS A 474 -1.49 -36.82 8.91
C LYS A 474 -2.09 -38.21 8.72
N GLU A 475 -3.25 -38.32 8.06
CA GLU A 475 -3.79 -39.64 7.76
C GLU A 475 -2.75 -40.36 6.93
N SER A 476 -2.21 -41.45 7.47
CA SER A 476 -1.24 -42.25 6.76
C SER A 476 -1.80 -42.59 5.37
N ASN A 477 -0.96 -42.49 4.36
CA ASN A 477 -1.30 -42.88 2.99
C ASN A 477 -1.86 -44.33 2.97
N ALA A 478 -1.42 -45.18 3.91
CA ALA A 478 -1.93 -46.53 4.09
C ALA A 478 -3.43 -46.56 4.50
N ILE A 479 -3.85 -45.69 5.43
CA ILE A 479 -5.25 -45.58 5.87
C ILE A 479 -6.14 -45.07 4.73
N ARG A 480 -5.69 -44.06 3.98
CA ARG A 480 -6.42 -43.55 2.80
C ARG A 480 -6.58 -44.60 1.71
N GLN A 481 -5.55 -45.40 1.45
CA GLN A 481 -5.64 -46.51 0.49
C GLN A 481 -6.57 -47.62 0.98
N LEU A 482 -6.59 -47.92 2.29
CA LEU A 482 -7.55 -48.87 2.87
C LEU A 482 -8.99 -48.33 2.73
N HIS A 483 -9.23 -47.05 3.02
CA HIS A 483 -10.56 -46.45 2.86
C HIS A 483 -11.02 -46.47 1.41
N ALA A 484 -10.14 -46.17 0.45
CA ALA A 484 -10.46 -46.25 -0.98
C ALA A 484 -10.83 -47.69 -1.41
N GLU A 485 -10.07 -48.68 -0.94
CA GLU A 485 -10.34 -50.11 -1.20
C GLU A 485 -11.69 -50.54 -0.60
N ILE A 486 -11.98 -50.16 0.65
CA ILE A 486 -13.26 -50.45 1.31
C ILE A 486 -14.42 -49.79 0.56
N ARG A 487 -14.28 -48.54 0.10
CA ARG A 487 -15.30 -47.85 -0.71
C ARG A 487 -15.55 -48.59 -2.02
N GLN A 488 -14.49 -48.99 -2.72
CA GLN A 488 -14.61 -49.73 -3.98
C GLN A 488 -15.31 -51.08 -3.79
N ILE A 489 -14.98 -51.81 -2.71
CA ILE A 489 -15.62 -53.07 -2.37
C ILE A 489 -17.10 -52.87 -2.07
N ILE A 490 -17.48 -51.83 -1.31
CA ILE A 490 -18.88 -51.53 -0.99
C ILE A 490 -19.66 -51.16 -2.25
N LEU A 491 -19.10 -50.33 -3.13
CA LEU A 491 -19.75 -49.94 -4.39
C LEU A 491 -19.96 -51.15 -5.32
N LEU A 492 -18.96 -52.02 -5.45
CA LEU A 492 -19.08 -53.26 -6.22
C LEU A 492 -20.10 -54.23 -5.60
N LEU A 493 -20.15 -54.35 -4.27
CA LEU A 493 -21.16 -55.13 -3.55
C LEU A 493 -22.56 -54.56 -3.77
N MET A 494 -22.73 -53.24 -3.74
CA MET A 494 -24.01 -52.58 -4.02
C MET A 494 -24.45 -52.81 -5.45
N GLN A 495 -23.55 -52.66 -6.43
CA GLN A 495 -23.85 -52.93 -7.84
C GLN A 495 -24.21 -54.40 -8.08
N LYS A 496 -23.44 -55.33 -7.50
CA LYS A 496 -23.73 -56.77 -7.60
C LYS A 496 -25.05 -57.13 -6.90
N TYR A 497 -25.34 -56.52 -5.76
CA TYR A 497 -26.62 -56.66 -5.09
C TYR A 497 -27.78 -56.14 -5.96
N CYS A 498 -27.63 -54.96 -6.58
CA CYS A 498 -28.64 -54.41 -7.50
C CYS A 498 -28.85 -55.31 -8.73
N ASN A 499 -27.78 -55.83 -9.34
CA ASN A 499 -27.87 -56.74 -10.48
C ASN A 499 -28.48 -58.09 -10.08
N PHE A 500 -28.14 -58.61 -8.91
CA PHE A 500 -28.75 -59.81 -8.32
C PHE A 500 -30.25 -59.63 -8.06
N MET A 501 -30.67 -58.41 -7.70
CA MET A 501 -32.09 -58.05 -7.57
C MET A 501 -32.81 -57.88 -8.92
N GLN A 502 -32.09 -57.74 -10.04
CA GLN A 502 -32.66 -57.51 -11.38
C GLN A 502 -32.74 -58.78 -12.25
N HIS A 503 -32.00 -59.84 -11.93
CA HIS A 503 -32.06 -61.12 -12.65
C HIS A 503 -33.17 -62.03 -12.07
N GLU A 504 -34.39 -61.95 -12.64
CA GLU A 504 -35.55 -62.75 -12.20
C GLU A 504 -35.73 -64.10 -12.93
N ASP A 505 -34.92 -64.43 -13.94
CA ASP A 505 -35.40 -65.35 -14.99
C ASP A 505 -34.79 -66.77 -15.07
N SER A 506 -34.00 -67.29 -14.11
CA SER A 506 -33.39 -68.63 -14.28
C SER A 506 -33.64 -69.71 -13.21
N ASP A 507 -34.27 -69.41 -12.07
CA ASP A 507 -34.28 -70.37 -10.95
C ASP A 507 -35.67 -70.94 -10.62
N LEU A 508 -35.69 -72.22 -10.22
CA LEU A 508 -36.90 -73.03 -9.93
C LEU A 508 -37.77 -72.49 -8.77
N VAL A 509 -37.33 -71.44 -8.07
CA VAL A 509 -38.08 -70.75 -7.01
C VAL A 509 -38.03 -69.23 -7.28
N PRO A 510 -39.19 -68.53 -7.37
CA PRO A 510 -39.22 -67.09 -7.58
C PRO A 510 -38.45 -66.33 -6.49
N PHE A 511 -37.59 -65.41 -6.92
CA PHE A 511 -36.72 -64.61 -6.06
C PHE A 511 -37.47 -63.86 -4.93
N GLU A 512 -38.72 -63.45 -5.19
CA GLU A 512 -39.59 -62.79 -4.21
C GLU A 512 -39.94 -63.66 -3.00
N LYS A 513 -39.90 -65.00 -3.12
CA LYS A 513 -40.29 -65.94 -2.05
C LYS A 513 -39.14 -66.35 -1.13
N LEU A 514 -37.89 -65.98 -1.44
CA LEU A 514 -36.73 -66.29 -0.61
C LEU A 514 -36.71 -65.41 0.65
N THR A 515 -36.42 -66.01 1.79
CA THR A 515 -36.18 -65.26 3.04
C THR A 515 -34.92 -64.41 2.94
N ARG A 516 -34.80 -63.35 3.75
CA ARG A 516 -33.59 -62.50 3.79
C ARG A 516 -32.29 -63.29 4.01
N LEU A 517 -32.36 -64.38 4.78
CA LEU A 517 -31.21 -65.24 5.04
C LEU A 517 -30.84 -66.08 3.81
N GLU A 518 -31.82 -66.61 3.09
CA GLU A 518 -31.59 -67.38 1.87
C GLU A 518 -31.04 -66.48 0.74
N LYS A 519 -31.58 -65.26 0.59
CA LYS A 519 -31.05 -64.25 -0.36
C LYS A 519 -29.60 -63.86 -0.06
N ARG A 520 -29.26 -63.73 1.23
CA ARG A 520 -27.88 -63.48 1.65
C ARG A 520 -26.98 -64.68 1.34
N GLN A 521 -27.45 -65.90 1.58
CA GLN A 521 -26.68 -67.12 1.31
C GLN A 521 -26.43 -67.34 -0.19
N SER A 522 -27.43 -67.09 -1.04
CA SER A 522 -27.28 -67.19 -2.50
C SER A 522 -26.31 -66.13 -3.05
N LEU A 523 -26.39 -64.88 -2.58
CA LEU A 523 -25.45 -63.83 -2.97
C LEU A 523 -24.02 -64.16 -2.53
N ILE A 524 -23.83 -64.65 -1.30
CA ILE A 524 -22.51 -65.08 -0.82
C ILE A 524 -21.99 -66.27 -1.64
N TYR A 525 -22.87 -67.19 -2.06
CA TYR A 525 -22.50 -68.30 -2.93
C TYR A 525 -22.04 -67.79 -4.30
N GLU A 526 -22.77 -66.88 -4.93
CA GLU A 526 -22.43 -66.28 -6.23
C GLU A 526 -21.09 -65.53 -6.17
N LEU A 527 -20.89 -64.69 -5.15
CA LEU A 527 -19.63 -63.97 -4.92
C LEU A 527 -18.43 -64.92 -4.71
N ASN A 528 -18.66 -66.09 -4.12
CA ASN A 528 -17.63 -67.12 -3.96
C ASN A 528 -17.35 -67.87 -5.27
N THR A 529 -18.38 -68.22 -6.04
CA THR A 529 -18.22 -68.92 -7.33
C THR A 529 -17.57 -68.05 -8.40
N GLU A 530 -17.82 -66.74 -8.40
CA GLU A 530 -17.19 -65.77 -9.30
C GLU A 530 -15.77 -65.37 -8.86
N GLY A 531 -15.31 -65.83 -7.69
CA GLY A 531 -13.99 -65.50 -7.14
C GLY A 531 -13.87 -64.07 -6.60
N ILE A 532 -14.93 -63.26 -6.64
CA ILE A 532 -14.96 -61.87 -6.18
C ILE A 532 -14.72 -61.78 -4.67
N TYR A 533 -15.27 -62.70 -3.89
CA TYR A 533 -15.00 -62.76 -2.44
C TYR A 533 -13.50 -62.95 -2.15
N HIS A 534 -12.81 -63.77 -2.95
CA HIS A 534 -11.37 -63.97 -2.82
C HIS A 534 -10.59 -62.70 -3.21
N GLN A 535 -11.03 -61.98 -4.25
CA GLN A 535 -10.44 -60.71 -4.66
C GLN A 535 -10.56 -59.64 -3.56
N PHE A 536 -11.74 -59.49 -2.95
CA PHE A 536 -11.95 -58.58 -1.82
C PHE A 536 -11.05 -58.92 -0.63
N LYS A 537 -10.92 -60.21 -0.31
CA LYS A 537 -10.08 -60.68 0.79
C LYS A 537 -8.60 -60.37 0.56
N GLU A 538 -8.08 -60.64 -0.64
CA GLU A 538 -6.67 -60.35 -0.97
C GLU A 538 -6.40 -58.85 -1.08
N GLY A 539 -7.33 -58.06 -1.64
CA GLY A 539 -7.25 -56.60 -1.71
C GLY A 539 -7.18 -55.95 -0.32
N LEU A 540 -8.11 -56.31 0.58
CA LEU A 540 -8.10 -55.84 1.96
C LEU A 540 -6.83 -56.28 2.70
N ARG A 541 -6.39 -57.53 2.53
CA ARG A 541 -5.16 -58.04 3.16
C ARG A 541 -3.94 -57.24 2.76
N ALA A 542 -3.81 -56.89 1.48
CA ALA A 542 -2.68 -56.11 0.96
C ALA A 542 -2.65 -54.68 1.51
N ARG A 543 -3.81 -54.07 1.79
CA ARG A 543 -3.92 -52.70 2.33
C ARG A 543 -3.86 -52.62 3.86
N ILE A 544 -4.29 -53.68 4.55
CA ILE A 544 -4.25 -53.75 6.02
C ILE A 544 -2.82 -54.01 6.53
N LEU A 545 -2.02 -54.80 5.80
CA LEU A 545 -0.68 -55.19 6.24
C LEU A 545 0.26 -53.98 6.52
N PRO A 546 0.34 -52.94 5.67
CA PRO A 546 1.13 -51.74 5.95
C PRO A 546 0.62 -50.96 7.16
N ILE A 547 -0.70 -50.91 7.40
CA ILE A 547 -1.29 -50.23 8.56
C ILE A 547 -0.91 -50.94 9.85
N ILE A 548 -0.88 -52.28 9.84
CA ILE A 548 -0.42 -53.06 10.99
C ILE A 548 1.08 -52.80 11.23
N GLN A 549 1.90 -52.71 10.19
CA GLN A 549 3.33 -52.39 10.35
C GLN A 549 3.51 -50.98 10.93
N GLU A 550 2.87 -49.97 10.37
CA GLU A 550 2.99 -48.58 10.82
C GLU A 550 2.47 -48.35 12.25
N HIS A 551 1.33 -48.94 12.64
CA HIS A 551 0.77 -48.72 13.97
C HIS A 551 1.43 -49.57 15.05
N PHE A 552 1.90 -50.78 14.75
CA PHE A 552 2.40 -51.70 15.77
C PHE A 552 3.95 -51.73 15.88
N ASP A 553 4.70 -51.18 14.92
CA ASP A 553 6.15 -50.96 15.06
C ASP A 553 6.49 -49.79 16.01
N SER A 554 5.51 -48.91 16.30
CA SER A 554 5.68 -47.76 17.21
C SER A 554 5.66 -48.11 18.70
N ILE A 555 5.34 -49.36 19.05
CA ILE A 555 5.18 -49.79 20.44
C ILE A 555 6.43 -50.55 20.88
N VAL A 556 7.27 -49.92 21.72
CA VAL A 556 8.43 -50.57 22.34
C VAL A 556 7.94 -51.49 23.47
N TYR A 557 8.20 -52.79 23.36
CA TYR A 557 7.81 -53.77 24.36
C TYR A 557 9.00 -54.24 25.22
N PRO A 558 8.82 -54.43 26.54
CA PRO A 558 9.83 -55.06 27.40
C PRO A 558 10.05 -56.53 27.00
N GLU A 559 11.30 -56.97 26.90
CA GLU A 559 11.73 -58.29 26.39
C GLU A 559 11.20 -59.52 27.17
N SER A 560 10.40 -59.35 28.23
CA SER A 560 9.99 -60.43 29.14
C SER A 560 8.59 -61.03 28.88
N ALA A 561 7.86 -60.60 27.84
CA ALA A 561 6.46 -61.03 27.62
C ALA A 561 6.17 -61.66 26.24
N SER A 562 7.16 -62.25 25.57
CA SER A 562 7.02 -62.68 24.16
C SER A 562 6.30 -64.03 23.93
N HIS A 563 5.87 -64.76 24.97
CA HIS A 563 5.37 -66.14 24.81
C HIS A 563 4.12 -66.54 25.63
N THR A 564 3.10 -65.69 25.76
CA THR A 564 1.77 -66.14 26.22
C THR A 564 0.75 -66.12 25.08
N SER A 565 -0.11 -67.16 25.00
CA SER A 565 -1.20 -67.25 24.01
C SER A 565 -2.15 -66.06 24.06
N ASP A 566 -2.27 -65.43 25.24
CA ASP A 566 -3.15 -64.30 25.50
C ASP A 566 -2.68 -63.02 24.79
N HIS A 567 -1.37 -62.81 24.63
CA HIS A 567 -0.84 -61.65 23.90
C HIS A 567 -1.16 -61.72 22.39
N LYS A 568 -1.11 -62.91 21.79
CA LYS A 568 -1.52 -63.07 20.38
C LYS A 568 -3.02 -62.77 20.20
N LEU A 569 -3.85 -63.24 21.13
CA LEU A 569 -5.28 -62.94 21.10
C LEU A 569 -5.57 -61.45 21.26
N GLN A 570 -4.83 -60.76 22.13
CA GLN A 570 -4.97 -59.32 22.36
C GLN A 570 -4.55 -58.50 21.13
N MET A 571 -3.45 -58.88 20.47
CA MET A 571 -3.00 -58.27 19.22
C MET A 571 -4.01 -58.50 18.09
N HIS A 572 -4.54 -59.72 17.95
CA HIS A 572 -5.60 -60.01 16.98
C HIS A 572 -6.87 -59.20 17.28
N GLY A 573 -7.22 -59.02 18.56
CA GLY A 573 -8.34 -58.19 19.00
C GLY A 573 -8.16 -56.71 18.64
N GLN A 574 -6.98 -56.15 18.84
CA GLN A 574 -6.66 -54.74 18.51
C GLN A 574 -6.64 -54.50 17.00
N VAL A 575 -6.05 -55.40 16.22
CA VAL A 575 -6.08 -55.32 14.75
C VAL A 575 -7.51 -55.41 14.23
N PHE A 576 -8.32 -56.30 14.80
CA PHE A 576 -9.74 -56.42 14.44
C PHE A 576 -10.52 -55.14 14.76
N LEU A 577 -10.34 -54.55 15.95
CA LEU A 577 -10.97 -53.29 16.32
C LEU A 577 -10.59 -52.16 15.37
N LEU A 578 -9.30 -52.00 15.06
CA LEU A 578 -8.80 -50.98 14.13
C LEU A 578 -9.40 -51.13 12.72
N CYS A 579 -9.46 -52.37 12.21
CA CYS A 579 -10.06 -52.63 10.90
C CYS A 579 -11.57 -52.33 10.90
N MET A 580 -12.27 -52.71 11.98
CA MET A 580 -13.70 -52.46 12.14
C MET A 580 -14.02 -50.97 12.30
N GLU A 581 -13.20 -50.21 13.03
CA GLU A 581 -13.35 -48.76 13.15
C GLU A 581 -13.22 -48.09 11.77
N ASN A 582 -12.16 -48.40 11.01
CA ASN A 582 -11.98 -47.85 9.67
C ASN A 582 -13.05 -48.29 8.67
N MET A 583 -13.57 -49.52 8.79
CA MET A 583 -14.68 -49.97 7.97
C MET A 583 -15.98 -49.24 8.33
N ASN A 584 -16.25 -49.07 9.62
CA ASN A 584 -17.43 -48.38 10.10
C ASN A 584 -17.39 -46.87 9.81
N THR A 585 -16.22 -46.24 9.83
CA THR A 585 -16.07 -44.83 9.41
C THR A 585 -16.43 -44.69 7.94
N VAL A 586 -15.86 -45.53 7.06
CA VAL A 586 -16.15 -45.49 5.62
C VAL A 586 -17.62 -45.80 5.31
N ILE A 587 -18.21 -46.79 5.99
CA ILE A 587 -19.64 -47.11 5.85
C ILE A 587 -20.49 -45.93 6.35
N LYS A 588 -20.14 -45.36 7.51
CA LYS A 588 -20.84 -44.21 8.06
C LYS A 588 -20.77 -43.05 7.07
N ASP A 589 -19.60 -42.72 6.53
CA ASP A 589 -19.41 -41.66 5.54
C ASP A 589 -20.24 -41.91 4.28
N LEU A 590 -20.18 -43.12 3.70
CA LEU A 590 -20.92 -43.46 2.47
C LEU A 590 -22.44 -43.42 2.65
N PHE A 591 -22.96 -43.84 3.80
CA PHE A 591 -24.40 -43.90 4.05
C PHE A 591 -24.94 -42.65 4.77
N SER A 592 -24.10 -41.86 5.45
CA SER A 592 -24.47 -40.55 5.98
C SER A 592 -24.48 -39.48 4.89
N ALA A 593 -23.55 -39.54 3.93
CA ALA A 593 -23.55 -38.70 2.73
C ALA A 593 -24.78 -38.89 1.84
N ASN A 594 -25.45 -40.05 1.94
CA ASN A 594 -26.66 -40.37 1.17
C ASN A 594 -27.98 -40.12 1.93
N CYS A 595 -27.96 -39.46 3.10
CA CYS A 595 -29.18 -38.89 3.72
C CYS A 595 -29.26 -37.36 3.59
N GLY A 596 -28.41 -36.78 2.75
CA GLY A 596 -28.31 -35.37 2.44
C GLY A 596 -26.88 -35.11 1.96
N THR A 597 -26.72 -34.90 0.64
CA THR A 597 -25.52 -34.37 -0.02
C THR A 597 -24.17 -34.93 0.45
N SER A 598 -23.56 -35.88 -0.29
CA SER A 598 -22.14 -35.81 -0.64
C SER A 598 -21.68 -36.96 -1.57
N LEU A 599 -21.88 -36.77 -2.87
CA LEU A 599 -20.87 -37.11 -3.89
C LEU A 599 -20.50 -35.83 -4.68
N ALA A 600 -20.64 -34.66 -4.02
CA ALA A 600 -20.42 -33.32 -4.56
C ALA A 600 -19.25 -32.57 -3.87
N HIS A 601 -18.43 -33.26 -3.05
CA HIS A 601 -17.27 -32.65 -2.40
C HIS A 601 -15.92 -33.07 -2.99
N GLU A 602 -15.90 -33.49 -4.25
CA GLU A 602 -14.78 -33.20 -5.15
C GLU A 602 -15.31 -32.28 -6.26
N ALA A 603 -15.11 -30.97 -6.07
CA ALA A 603 -15.47 -29.87 -6.98
C ALA A 603 -16.94 -29.40 -7.06
N GLU A 604 -17.56 -29.03 -5.93
CA GLU A 604 -18.38 -27.80 -5.94
C GLU A 604 -17.44 -26.61 -5.75
N ALA A 605 -16.79 -26.19 -6.83
CA ALA A 605 -16.18 -24.87 -6.89
C ALA A 605 -17.34 -23.88 -6.87
N SER A 606 -17.51 -23.14 -5.77
CA SER A 606 -18.24 -21.88 -5.82
C SER A 606 -17.68 -21.09 -7.01
N VAL A 607 -18.52 -20.73 -7.98
CA VAL A 607 -18.08 -19.93 -9.11
C VAL A 607 -17.44 -18.66 -8.57
N SER A 608 -16.17 -18.46 -8.86
CA SER A 608 -15.46 -17.23 -8.50
C SER A 608 -16.19 -16.04 -9.11
N SER A 609 -16.42 -14.99 -8.32
CA SER A 609 -17.05 -13.78 -8.86
C SER A 609 -16.19 -13.16 -9.96
N ILE A 610 -16.81 -12.41 -10.89
CA ILE A 610 -16.06 -11.75 -11.97
C ILE A 610 -14.98 -10.80 -11.41
N ASN A 611 -15.24 -10.15 -10.27
CA ASN A 611 -14.29 -9.27 -9.60
C ASN A 611 -13.04 -10.03 -9.09
N GLU A 612 -13.19 -11.26 -8.58
CA GLU A 612 -12.06 -12.11 -8.17
C GLU A 612 -11.23 -12.55 -9.38
N VAL A 613 -11.91 -12.86 -10.48
CA VAL A 613 -11.28 -13.21 -11.76
C VAL A 613 -10.51 -12.02 -12.32
N GLU A 614 -11.10 -10.82 -12.30
CA GLU A 614 -10.44 -9.58 -12.75
C GLU A 614 -9.19 -9.26 -11.93
N LEU A 615 -9.23 -9.39 -10.60
CA LEU A 615 -8.06 -9.18 -9.74
C LEU A 615 -6.90 -10.12 -10.12
N LYS A 616 -7.20 -11.40 -10.35
CA LYS A 616 -6.22 -12.39 -10.81
C LYS A 616 -5.68 -12.07 -12.19
N ILE A 617 -6.48 -11.47 -13.05
CA ILE A 617 -6.08 -11.11 -14.41
C ILE A 617 -5.20 -9.87 -14.40
N VAL A 618 -5.53 -8.85 -13.60
CA VAL A 618 -4.66 -7.68 -13.39
C VAL A 618 -3.30 -8.11 -12.85
N GLU A 619 -3.26 -9.07 -11.93
CA GLU A 619 -2.01 -9.68 -11.45
C GLU A 619 -1.19 -10.31 -12.59
N MET A 620 -1.83 -11.10 -13.44
CA MET A 620 -1.16 -11.82 -14.55
C MET A 620 -0.75 -10.87 -15.69
N GLU A 621 -1.57 -9.88 -16.03
CA GLU A 621 -1.25 -8.79 -16.97
C GLU A 621 -0.01 -8.04 -16.49
N TYR A 622 0.05 -7.70 -15.20
CA TYR A 622 1.20 -7.03 -14.61
C TYR A 622 2.50 -7.84 -14.73
N ARG A 623 2.43 -9.18 -14.65
CA ARG A 623 3.55 -10.10 -14.89
C ARG A 623 3.89 -10.30 -16.38
N GLY A 624 3.07 -9.81 -17.30
CA GLY A 624 3.23 -10.00 -18.74
C GLY A 624 2.75 -11.35 -19.28
N ASN A 625 1.91 -12.10 -18.54
CA ASN A 625 1.39 -13.40 -18.97
C ASN A 625 0.03 -13.28 -19.67
N ILE A 626 0.03 -12.71 -20.88
CA ILE A 626 -1.20 -12.42 -21.66
C ILE A 626 -1.96 -13.71 -22.01
N LEU A 627 -1.25 -14.76 -22.44
CA LEU A 627 -1.85 -16.05 -22.80
C LEU A 627 -2.52 -16.74 -21.61
N GLY A 628 -1.93 -16.63 -20.42
CA GLY A 628 -2.52 -17.13 -19.19
C GLY A 628 -3.83 -16.42 -18.84
N CYS A 629 -3.92 -15.11 -19.08
CA CYS A 629 -5.13 -14.32 -18.83
C CYS A 629 -6.31 -14.80 -19.70
N GLU A 630 -6.07 -15.03 -21.00
CA GLU A 630 -7.09 -15.57 -21.91
C GLU A 630 -7.60 -16.94 -21.43
N GLY A 631 -6.70 -17.83 -20.99
CA GLY A 631 -7.07 -19.11 -20.41
C GLY A 631 -7.98 -18.98 -19.17
N VAL A 632 -7.72 -18.00 -18.30
CA VAL A 632 -8.55 -17.76 -17.09
C VAL A 632 -9.96 -17.31 -17.45
N TYR A 633 -10.13 -16.39 -18.42
CA TYR A 633 -11.45 -15.98 -18.88
C TYR A 633 -12.22 -17.14 -19.50
N LEU A 634 -11.58 -17.91 -20.39
CA LEU A 634 -12.23 -19.02 -21.07
C LEU A 634 -12.59 -20.16 -20.09
N ASP A 635 -11.72 -20.45 -19.12
CA ASP A 635 -12.02 -21.42 -18.07
C ASP A 635 -13.22 -20.98 -17.21
N HIS A 636 -13.30 -19.69 -16.88
CA HIS A 636 -14.42 -19.11 -16.11
C HIS A 636 -15.73 -19.13 -16.90
N ILE A 637 -15.71 -18.69 -18.16
CA ILE A 637 -16.86 -18.75 -19.08
C ILE A 637 -17.33 -20.20 -19.22
N ARG A 638 -16.42 -21.15 -19.43
CA ARG A 638 -16.76 -22.58 -19.52
C ARG A 638 -17.40 -23.10 -18.24
N GLN A 639 -16.95 -22.67 -17.07
CA GLN A 639 -17.58 -23.06 -15.79
C GLN A 639 -19.02 -22.54 -15.70
N LEU A 640 -19.25 -21.29 -16.11
CA LEU A 640 -20.59 -20.70 -16.16
C LEU A 640 -21.50 -21.41 -17.18
N GLU A 641 -20.97 -21.77 -18.36
CA GLU A 641 -21.70 -22.55 -19.37
C GLU A 641 -22.11 -23.93 -18.86
N LEU A 642 -21.19 -24.65 -18.18
CA LEU A 642 -21.50 -25.97 -17.61
C LEU A 642 -22.59 -25.90 -16.54
N LEU A 643 -22.58 -24.85 -15.71
CA LEU A 643 -23.61 -24.66 -14.70
C LEU A 643 -24.97 -24.35 -15.31
N MET A 644 -25.00 -23.65 -16.44
CA MET A 644 -26.22 -23.41 -17.21
C MET A 644 -26.78 -24.72 -17.79
N ASP A 645 -25.91 -25.62 -18.26
CA ASP A 645 -26.31 -26.92 -18.81
C ASP A 645 -26.84 -27.89 -17.72
N ASP A 646 -26.21 -27.91 -16.54
CA ASP A 646 -26.56 -28.80 -15.42
C ASP A 646 -27.88 -28.40 -14.71
N LEU A 647 -28.31 -27.13 -14.80
CA LEU A 647 -29.43 -26.55 -14.05
C LEU A 647 -30.67 -26.20 -14.89
N ASN A 648 -30.85 -26.82 -16.05
CA ASN A 648 -32.07 -26.73 -16.89
C ASN A 648 -33.39 -27.15 -16.17
N ALA A 649 -33.43 -27.24 -14.83
CA ALA A 649 -34.56 -27.57 -13.98
C ALA A 649 -34.92 -26.53 -12.89
N THR A 650 -34.18 -25.41 -12.71
CA THR A 650 -34.56 -24.38 -11.71
C THR A 650 -34.42 -22.96 -12.23
N ASP A 651 -35.54 -22.24 -12.29
CA ASP A 651 -35.66 -20.83 -12.66
C ASP A 651 -34.87 -19.92 -11.69
N THR A 652 -33.62 -19.60 -12.00
CA THR A 652 -32.91 -18.45 -11.41
C THR A 652 -32.60 -17.44 -12.50
N SER A 653 -33.17 -16.23 -12.39
CA SER A 653 -33.11 -15.15 -13.39
C SER A 653 -31.72 -14.58 -13.68
N ASP A 654 -30.73 -14.87 -12.83
CA ASP A 654 -29.49 -14.08 -12.77
C ASP A 654 -28.31 -14.74 -13.51
N GLN A 655 -28.40 -16.03 -13.87
CA GLN A 655 -27.28 -16.77 -14.50
C GLN A 655 -26.92 -16.31 -15.93
N PRO A 656 -27.88 -15.98 -16.82
CA PRO A 656 -27.54 -15.43 -18.14
C PRO A 656 -26.83 -14.08 -18.06
N ILE A 657 -27.11 -13.29 -17.01
CA ILE A 657 -26.50 -11.98 -16.76
C ILE A 657 -25.03 -12.17 -16.39
N LEU A 658 -24.71 -13.09 -15.49
CA LEU A 658 -23.33 -13.40 -15.08
C LEU A 658 -22.48 -13.90 -16.26
N LEU A 659 -23.04 -14.74 -17.13
CA LEU A 659 -22.35 -15.19 -18.35
C LEU A 659 -22.14 -14.02 -19.33
N ALA A 660 -23.13 -13.15 -19.49
CA ALA A 660 -23.00 -11.95 -20.31
C ALA A 660 -21.92 -10.99 -19.78
N GLU A 661 -21.82 -10.81 -18.46
CA GLU A 661 -20.78 -10.02 -17.78
C GLU A 661 -19.38 -10.61 -18.00
N ALA A 662 -19.22 -11.93 -17.92
CA ALA A 662 -17.95 -12.60 -18.19
C ALA A 662 -17.48 -12.40 -19.64
N TRP A 663 -18.38 -12.52 -20.62
CA TRP A 663 -18.08 -12.22 -22.03
C TRP A 663 -17.75 -10.73 -22.24
N HIS A 664 -18.44 -9.82 -21.55
CA HIS A 664 -18.12 -8.39 -21.59
C HIS A 664 -16.71 -8.12 -21.04
N ALA A 665 -16.37 -8.64 -19.87
CA ALA A 665 -15.04 -8.47 -19.26
C ALA A 665 -13.92 -9.03 -20.14
N TYR A 666 -14.15 -10.20 -20.77
CA TYR A 666 -13.19 -10.77 -21.73
C TYR A 666 -13.07 -9.91 -23.00
N GLY A 667 -14.18 -9.33 -23.49
CA GLY A 667 -14.16 -8.33 -24.57
C GLY A 667 -13.32 -7.10 -24.20
N CYS A 668 -13.50 -6.56 -23.00
CA CYS A 668 -12.68 -5.47 -22.46
C CYS A 668 -11.20 -5.85 -22.36
N PHE A 669 -10.86 -7.08 -21.95
CA PHE A 669 -9.49 -7.58 -21.97
C PHE A 669 -8.87 -7.59 -23.37
N CYS A 670 -9.61 -8.07 -24.38
CA CYS A 670 -9.15 -8.06 -25.77
C CYS A 670 -8.93 -6.63 -26.29
N LEU A 671 -9.81 -5.68 -25.93
CA LEU A 671 -9.63 -4.26 -26.26
C LEU A 671 -8.30 -3.71 -25.76
N ARG A 672 -7.92 -4.01 -24.52
CA ARG A 672 -6.67 -3.51 -23.92
C ARG A 672 -5.40 -4.00 -24.59
N HIS A 673 -5.48 -5.12 -25.31
CA HIS A 673 -4.36 -5.75 -26.01
C HIS A 673 -4.47 -5.54 -27.53
N ASP A 674 -5.28 -4.58 -28.00
CA ASP A 674 -5.51 -4.23 -29.40
C ASP A 674 -6.07 -5.39 -30.27
N ASP A 675 -6.66 -6.42 -29.66
CA ASP A 675 -7.29 -7.56 -30.33
C ASP A 675 -8.77 -7.25 -30.65
N PHE A 676 -8.99 -6.29 -31.56
CA PHE A 676 -10.32 -5.77 -31.86
C PHE A 676 -11.31 -6.81 -32.41
N THR A 677 -10.84 -7.80 -33.16
CA THR A 677 -11.70 -8.84 -33.78
C THR A 677 -12.32 -9.75 -32.73
N LYS A 678 -11.54 -10.18 -31.73
CA LYS A 678 -12.03 -10.96 -30.59
C LYS A 678 -12.93 -10.11 -29.70
N ALA A 679 -12.58 -8.84 -29.48
CA ALA A 679 -13.41 -7.93 -28.70
C ALA A 679 -14.82 -7.76 -29.30
N VAL A 680 -14.93 -7.54 -30.61
CA VAL A 680 -16.23 -7.48 -31.33
C VAL A 680 -17.04 -8.76 -31.10
N ALA A 681 -16.43 -9.93 -31.32
CA ALA A 681 -17.12 -11.20 -31.16
C ALA A 681 -17.61 -11.41 -29.72
N ASN A 682 -16.79 -11.10 -28.72
CA ASN A 682 -17.13 -11.25 -27.31
C ASN A 682 -18.26 -10.30 -26.88
N PHE A 683 -18.25 -9.04 -27.34
CA PHE A 683 -19.36 -8.12 -27.08
C PHE A 683 -20.65 -8.57 -27.77
N GLU A 684 -20.58 -9.09 -28.99
CA GLU A 684 -21.74 -9.66 -29.67
C GLU A 684 -22.30 -10.88 -28.92
N GLN A 685 -21.44 -11.76 -28.37
CA GLN A 685 -21.89 -12.87 -27.51
C GLN A 685 -22.55 -12.37 -26.22
N SER A 686 -21.95 -11.38 -25.55
CA SER A 686 -22.52 -10.75 -24.35
C SER A 686 -23.91 -10.16 -24.64
N LEU A 687 -24.07 -9.45 -25.76
CA LEU A 687 -25.34 -8.83 -26.17
C LEU A 687 -26.41 -9.84 -26.64
N GLN A 688 -26.00 -11.02 -27.15
CA GLN A 688 -26.93 -12.11 -27.45
C GLN A 688 -27.57 -12.69 -26.20
N LEU A 689 -26.83 -12.71 -25.08
CA LEU A 689 -27.31 -13.19 -23.78
C LEU A 689 -28.08 -12.11 -23.03
N ASN A 690 -27.59 -10.87 -23.05
CA ASN A 690 -28.24 -9.72 -22.42
C ASN A 690 -28.30 -8.52 -23.38
N SER A 691 -29.41 -8.39 -24.10
CA SER A 691 -29.64 -7.28 -25.04
C SER A 691 -29.83 -5.92 -24.37
N GLU A 692 -30.11 -5.88 -23.07
CA GLU A 692 -30.40 -4.66 -22.31
C GLU A 692 -29.15 -4.09 -21.60
N SER A 693 -27.98 -4.74 -21.72
CA SER A 693 -26.74 -4.26 -21.11
C SER A 693 -26.25 -2.96 -21.77
N VAL A 694 -26.58 -1.84 -21.14
CA VAL A 694 -26.21 -0.49 -21.56
C VAL A 694 -24.69 -0.32 -21.63
N ILE A 695 -23.96 -0.83 -20.63
CA ILE A 695 -22.49 -0.69 -20.57
C ILE A 695 -21.85 -1.43 -21.74
N THR A 696 -22.26 -2.67 -22.02
CA THR A 696 -21.76 -3.44 -23.17
C THR A 696 -22.07 -2.75 -24.51
N LEU A 697 -23.28 -2.20 -24.67
CA LEU A 697 -23.65 -1.46 -25.88
C LEU A 697 -22.79 -0.20 -26.07
N LEU A 698 -22.52 0.54 -24.99
CA LEU A 698 -21.69 1.76 -25.04
C LEU A 698 -20.23 1.44 -25.37
N THR A 699 -19.66 0.40 -24.74
CA THR A 699 -18.29 -0.04 -25.02
C THR A 699 -18.16 -0.60 -26.44
N TYR A 700 -19.14 -1.37 -26.90
CA TYR A 700 -19.20 -1.89 -28.26
C TYR A 700 -19.32 -0.78 -29.30
N ALA A 701 -20.18 0.22 -29.08
CA ALA A 701 -20.28 1.38 -29.96
C ALA A 701 -18.96 2.17 -30.04
N SER A 702 -18.28 2.35 -28.92
CA SER A 702 -16.97 3.03 -28.88
C SER A 702 -15.92 2.27 -29.69
N LEU A 703 -15.91 0.93 -29.61
CA LEU A 703 -15.06 0.08 -30.45
C LEU A 703 -15.41 0.20 -31.94
N LEU A 704 -16.70 0.21 -32.31
CA LEU A 704 -17.11 0.38 -33.71
C LEU A 704 -16.65 1.72 -34.29
N ILE A 705 -16.61 2.79 -33.48
CA ILE A 705 -16.05 4.07 -33.88
C ILE A 705 -14.54 3.96 -34.15
N GLU A 706 -13.78 3.28 -33.28
CA GLU A 706 -12.35 3.01 -33.49
C GLU A 706 -12.10 2.23 -34.79
N LEU A 707 -12.98 1.27 -35.11
CA LEU A 707 -12.97 0.48 -36.35
C LEU A 707 -13.47 1.25 -37.59
N ARG A 708 -13.83 2.53 -37.44
CA ARG A 708 -14.37 3.42 -38.50
C ARG A 708 -15.73 3.00 -39.07
N GLU A 709 -16.52 2.24 -38.30
CA GLU A 709 -17.88 1.82 -38.63
C GLU A 709 -18.92 2.74 -37.97
N ALA A 710 -18.81 4.05 -38.24
CA ALA A 710 -19.62 5.08 -37.57
C ALA A 710 -21.14 4.93 -37.77
N SER A 711 -21.59 4.34 -38.88
CA SER A 711 -23.02 4.09 -39.14
C SER A 711 -23.60 3.04 -38.19
N ARG A 712 -22.92 1.91 -38.01
CA ARG A 712 -23.32 0.86 -37.06
C ARG A 712 -23.22 1.37 -35.62
N ALA A 713 -22.19 2.14 -35.30
CA ALA A 713 -22.04 2.74 -33.99
C ALA A 713 -23.21 3.66 -33.63
N GLU A 714 -23.68 4.50 -34.58
CA GLU A 714 -24.81 5.40 -34.35
C GLU A 714 -26.12 4.65 -34.08
N GLU A 715 -26.36 3.53 -34.77
CA GLU A 715 -27.53 2.67 -34.52
C GLU A 715 -27.50 2.07 -33.11
N VAL A 716 -26.34 1.57 -32.68
CA VAL A 716 -26.14 1.02 -31.33
C VAL A 716 -26.33 2.10 -30.26
N LEU A 717 -25.74 3.29 -30.45
CA LEU A 717 -25.89 4.40 -29.50
C LEU A 717 -27.33 4.91 -29.42
N ARG A 718 -28.11 4.83 -30.51
CA ARG A 718 -29.54 5.14 -30.48
C ARG A 718 -30.30 4.17 -29.57
N LEU A 719 -29.93 2.89 -29.56
CA LEU A 719 -30.49 1.90 -28.63
C LEU A 719 -30.12 2.22 -27.19
N VAL A 720 -28.87 2.60 -26.92
CA VAL A 720 -28.40 3.03 -25.58
C VAL A 720 -29.28 4.18 -25.04
N VAL A 721 -29.48 5.24 -25.83
CA VAL A 721 -30.32 6.38 -25.44
C VAL A 721 -31.78 5.95 -25.19
N HIS A 722 -32.29 4.97 -25.94
CA HIS A 722 -33.65 4.47 -25.77
C HIS A 722 -33.84 3.62 -24.50
N LEU A 723 -32.80 2.89 -24.08
CA LEU A 723 -32.83 2.03 -22.89
C LEU A 723 -32.64 2.85 -21.61
N CYS A 724 -31.72 3.83 -21.61
CA CYS A 724 -31.34 4.66 -20.46
C CYS A 724 -32.39 5.66 -19.95
N ARG A 725 -33.65 5.60 -20.41
CA ARG A 725 -34.69 6.66 -20.37
C ARG A 725 -34.79 7.58 -19.14
N ASN A 726 -34.25 7.24 -17.96
CA ASN A 726 -33.92 8.18 -16.86
C ASN A 726 -32.83 7.67 -15.86
N GLU A 727 -32.17 6.53 -16.08
CA GLU A 727 -31.18 5.94 -15.15
C GLU A 727 -29.78 5.98 -15.78
N GLY A 728 -28.78 6.49 -15.04
CA GLY A 728 -27.39 6.59 -15.50
C GLY A 728 -27.11 7.81 -16.40
N TYR A 729 -27.28 9.02 -15.87
CA TYR A 729 -27.08 10.27 -16.62
C TYR A 729 -25.68 10.41 -17.25
N THR A 730 -24.62 9.87 -16.63
CA THR A 730 -23.26 9.87 -17.16
C THR A 730 -23.17 9.07 -18.46
N ILE A 731 -23.76 7.88 -18.50
CA ILE A 731 -23.81 7.03 -19.70
C ILE A 731 -24.60 7.75 -20.80
N LEU A 732 -25.71 8.40 -20.45
CA LEU A 732 -26.53 9.14 -21.42
C LEU A 732 -25.77 10.33 -22.02
N ILE A 733 -25.03 11.09 -21.21
CA ILE A 733 -24.16 12.18 -21.67
C ILE A 733 -23.11 11.66 -22.65
N ILE A 734 -22.40 10.57 -22.29
CA ILE A 734 -21.39 9.95 -23.15
C ILE A 734 -22.02 9.46 -24.46
N ALA A 735 -23.20 8.83 -24.41
CA ALA A 735 -23.89 8.33 -25.59
C ALA A 735 -24.29 9.44 -26.55
N HIS A 736 -24.85 10.55 -26.05
CA HIS A 736 -25.17 11.72 -26.89
C HIS A 736 -23.92 12.37 -27.49
N ALA A 737 -22.83 12.48 -26.72
CA ALA A 737 -21.57 13.03 -27.21
C ALA A 737 -20.91 12.14 -28.27
N LEU A 738 -20.89 10.81 -28.08
CA LEU A 738 -20.41 9.88 -29.09
C LEU A 738 -21.29 9.87 -30.35
N ARG A 739 -22.61 10.05 -30.24
CA ARG A 739 -23.49 10.22 -31.41
C ARG A 739 -23.18 11.51 -32.16
N ALA A 740 -22.89 12.61 -31.45
CA ALA A 740 -22.43 13.85 -32.06
C ALA A 740 -21.14 13.63 -32.87
N TYR A 741 -20.19 12.87 -32.30
CA TYR A 741 -18.95 12.47 -33.00
C TYR A 741 -19.22 11.60 -34.25
N CYS A 742 -20.13 10.62 -34.15
CA CYS A 742 -20.52 9.80 -35.30
C CYS A 742 -21.10 10.64 -36.45
N TYR A 743 -21.95 11.64 -36.14
CA TYR A 743 -22.50 12.52 -37.17
C TYR A 743 -21.43 13.41 -37.83
N GLU A 744 -20.43 13.83 -37.06
CA GLU A 744 -19.26 14.56 -37.59
C GLU A 744 -18.43 13.67 -38.52
N LEU A 745 -18.24 12.38 -38.20
CA LEU A 745 -17.55 11.44 -39.09
C LEU A 745 -18.30 11.12 -40.38
N LEU A 746 -19.64 11.14 -40.35
CA LEU A 746 -20.51 10.75 -41.48
C LEU A 746 -20.74 11.87 -42.52
N MET A 747 -20.16 13.07 -42.32
CA MET A 747 -20.09 14.23 -43.24
C MET A 747 -21.09 14.22 -44.41
N SER A 748 -22.35 14.56 -44.12
CA SER A 748 -23.31 15.08 -45.12
C SER A 748 -23.71 16.49 -44.69
N SER A 749 -23.99 17.39 -45.64
CA SER A 749 -24.27 18.82 -45.38
C SER A 749 -25.41 19.08 -44.40
N ASP A 750 -26.30 18.11 -44.20
CA ASP A 750 -27.48 18.22 -43.35
C ASP A 750 -27.19 17.77 -41.89
N ASN A 751 -26.13 16.99 -41.66
CA ASN A 751 -25.82 16.36 -40.37
C ASN A 751 -25.07 17.26 -39.36
N ASN A 752 -24.50 18.39 -39.79
CA ASN A 752 -23.87 19.35 -38.87
C ASN A 752 -24.87 19.97 -37.89
N SER A 753 -26.15 20.05 -38.28
CA SER A 753 -27.22 20.45 -37.39
C SER A 753 -27.48 19.39 -36.32
N SER A 754 -27.47 18.11 -36.70
CA SER A 754 -27.68 16.97 -35.81
C SER A 754 -26.55 16.79 -34.80
N SER A 755 -25.27 16.94 -35.21
CA SER A 755 -24.15 16.85 -34.27
C SER A 755 -24.22 17.94 -33.19
N HIS A 756 -24.52 19.17 -33.59
CA HIS A 756 -24.69 20.29 -32.66
C HIS A 756 -25.87 20.09 -31.71
N LEU A 757 -26.99 19.56 -32.20
CA LEU A 757 -28.16 19.24 -31.38
C LEU A 757 -27.85 18.16 -30.33
N GLU A 758 -27.19 17.07 -30.72
CA GLU A 758 -26.82 16.00 -29.78
C GLU A 758 -25.83 16.49 -28.71
N MET A 759 -24.87 17.34 -29.09
CA MET A 759 -23.96 17.98 -28.13
C MET A 759 -24.72 18.90 -27.16
N LEU A 760 -25.69 19.68 -27.65
CA LEU A 760 -26.53 20.53 -26.80
C LEU A 760 -27.36 19.71 -25.82
N TYR A 761 -27.88 18.54 -26.22
CA TYR A 761 -28.55 17.62 -25.31
C TYR A 761 -27.61 17.13 -24.20
N ALA A 762 -26.38 16.73 -24.55
CA ALA A 762 -25.38 16.29 -23.57
C ALA A 762 -25.04 17.41 -22.57
N GLN A 763 -24.85 18.64 -23.04
CA GLN A 763 -24.60 19.81 -22.20
C GLN A 763 -25.76 20.11 -21.24
N ASN A 764 -27.00 20.09 -21.75
CA ASN A 764 -28.20 20.33 -20.94
C ASN A 764 -28.38 19.24 -19.88
N LEU A 765 -28.15 17.97 -20.23
CA LEU A 765 -28.22 16.87 -19.28
C LEU A 765 -27.21 17.05 -18.14
N LYS A 766 -25.95 17.33 -18.46
CA LYS A 766 -24.93 17.59 -17.45
C LYS A 766 -25.29 18.81 -16.57
N SER A 767 -25.80 19.89 -17.16
CA SER A 767 -26.21 21.10 -16.43
C SER A 767 -27.39 20.88 -15.47
N MET A 768 -28.33 19.99 -15.83
CA MET A 768 -29.48 19.66 -14.98
C MET A 768 -29.09 18.88 -13.72
N HIS A 769 -28.03 18.07 -13.79
CA HIS A 769 -27.54 17.25 -12.69
C HIS A 769 -26.49 17.99 -11.83
N GLU A 770 -25.61 18.79 -12.44
CA GLU A 770 -24.62 19.62 -11.77
C GLU A 770 -25.17 21.05 -11.57
N LYS A 771 -26.14 21.20 -10.65
CA LYS A 771 -26.92 22.45 -10.40
C LYS A 771 -26.10 23.71 -10.01
N SER A 772 -24.78 23.63 -9.99
CA SER A 772 -23.85 24.66 -9.50
C SER A 772 -22.62 24.85 -10.39
N GLN A 773 -22.62 24.31 -11.61
CA GLN A 773 -21.45 24.33 -12.50
C GLN A 773 -21.85 24.70 -13.94
N SER A 774 -20.99 25.47 -14.61
CA SER A 774 -21.18 25.82 -16.02
C SER A 774 -20.67 24.68 -16.88
N VAL A 775 -21.57 24.08 -17.65
CA VAL A 775 -21.20 23.01 -18.56
C VAL A 775 -20.84 23.59 -19.92
N CYS A 776 -19.62 23.31 -20.38
CA CYS A 776 -19.17 23.60 -21.74
C CYS A 776 -19.05 22.30 -22.55
N ALA A 777 -18.91 22.43 -23.88
CA ALA A 777 -18.71 21.27 -24.76
C ALA A 777 -17.42 20.52 -24.41
N ALA A 778 -16.36 21.27 -24.06
CA ALA A 778 -15.08 20.70 -23.64
C ALA A 778 -15.24 19.79 -22.40
N SER A 779 -16.07 20.15 -21.43
CA SER A 779 -16.26 19.34 -20.23
C SER A 779 -17.07 18.06 -20.48
N VAL A 780 -17.94 18.07 -21.50
CA VAL A 780 -18.61 16.85 -22.00
C VAL A 780 -17.61 15.95 -22.72
N TRP A 781 -16.80 16.50 -23.63
CA TRP A 781 -15.75 15.74 -24.31
C TRP A 781 -14.72 15.16 -23.34
N LEU A 782 -14.42 15.85 -22.25
CA LEU A 782 -13.51 15.36 -21.23
C LEU A 782 -14.06 14.10 -20.51
N GLN A 783 -15.37 14.07 -20.22
CA GLN A 783 -16.02 12.86 -19.67
C GLN A 783 -15.97 11.69 -20.66
N VAL A 784 -16.16 11.96 -21.96
CA VAL A 784 -16.00 10.95 -23.01
C VAL A 784 -14.54 10.48 -23.08
N ALA A 785 -13.58 11.41 -23.03
CA ALA A 785 -12.16 11.09 -23.08
C ALA A 785 -11.75 10.19 -21.90
N GLN A 786 -12.23 10.47 -20.69
CA GLN A 786 -12.00 9.61 -19.53
C GLN A 786 -12.56 8.20 -19.77
N PHE A 787 -13.82 8.09 -20.18
CA PHE A 787 -14.45 6.80 -20.44
C PHE A 787 -13.73 5.98 -21.53
N VAL A 788 -13.45 6.59 -22.68
CA VAL A 788 -12.74 5.96 -23.79
C VAL A 788 -11.33 5.54 -23.38
N LYS A 789 -10.69 6.33 -22.50
CA LYS A 789 -9.39 6.02 -21.95
C LYS A 789 -9.40 4.82 -21.01
N ASP A 790 -10.39 4.73 -20.12
CA ASP A 790 -10.58 3.59 -19.22
C ASP A 790 -10.81 2.29 -20.02
N MET A 791 -11.40 2.40 -21.22
CA MET A 791 -11.55 1.31 -22.19
C MET A 791 -10.30 1.02 -23.04
N HIS A 792 -9.23 1.80 -22.87
CA HIS A 792 -7.95 1.70 -23.59
C HIS A 792 -8.02 1.93 -25.12
N LEU A 793 -9.02 2.67 -25.61
CA LEU A 793 -9.14 3.02 -27.03
C LEU A 793 -8.30 4.27 -27.35
N SER A 794 -7.04 4.05 -27.77
CA SER A 794 -6.06 5.13 -27.91
C SER A 794 -6.39 6.14 -29.02
N GLN A 795 -6.84 5.71 -30.20
CA GLN A 795 -7.06 6.63 -31.33
C GLN A 795 -8.29 7.51 -31.11
N LEU A 796 -9.39 6.92 -30.61
CA LEU A 796 -10.58 7.66 -30.22
C LEU A 796 -10.29 8.61 -29.06
N SER A 797 -9.50 8.19 -28.06
CA SER A 797 -9.09 9.07 -26.96
C SER A 797 -8.35 10.31 -27.48
N ASP A 798 -7.39 10.13 -28.39
CA ASP A 798 -6.63 11.23 -29.00
C ASP A 798 -7.53 12.15 -29.85
N ALA A 799 -8.45 11.57 -30.62
CA ALA A 799 -9.40 12.32 -31.44
C ALA A 799 -10.35 13.16 -30.57
N VAL A 800 -10.91 12.56 -29.51
CA VAL A 800 -11.81 13.25 -28.57
C VAL A 800 -11.08 14.35 -27.80
N LEU A 801 -9.85 14.11 -27.34
CA LEU A 801 -9.04 15.15 -26.68
C LEU A 801 -8.70 16.31 -27.63
N LYS A 802 -8.49 16.03 -28.92
CA LYS A 802 -8.29 17.07 -29.93
C LYS A 802 -9.58 17.89 -30.14
N LEU A 803 -10.72 17.23 -30.27
CA LEU A 803 -12.02 17.90 -30.35
C LEU A 803 -12.34 18.72 -29.10
N MET A 804 -11.97 18.22 -27.93
CA MET A 804 -12.08 18.95 -26.67
C MET A 804 -11.30 20.26 -26.76
N LYS A 805 -10.01 20.21 -27.17
CA LYS A 805 -9.17 21.41 -27.37
C LYS A 805 -9.74 22.37 -28.40
N GLU A 806 -10.27 21.87 -29.51
CA GLU A 806 -10.91 22.70 -30.56
C GLU A 806 -12.23 23.32 -30.09
N SER A 807 -12.94 22.66 -29.18
CA SER A 807 -14.21 23.12 -28.61
C SER A 807 -14.05 24.10 -27.44
N LEU A 808 -12.84 24.23 -26.89
CA LEU A 808 -12.53 25.11 -25.77
C LEU A 808 -12.46 26.56 -26.27
N HIS A 809 -13.44 27.38 -25.89
CA HIS A 809 -13.46 28.81 -26.20
C HIS A 809 -12.96 29.65 -25.01
N ASP A 810 -12.49 30.87 -25.25
CA ASP A 810 -12.05 31.83 -24.21
C ASP A 810 -13.08 32.04 -23.06
N LEU A 811 -14.36 31.76 -23.32
CA LEU A 811 -15.49 31.91 -22.39
C LEU A 811 -15.71 30.71 -21.48
N ASP A 812 -15.14 29.55 -21.82
CA ASP A 812 -15.34 28.31 -21.07
C ASP A 812 -14.49 28.32 -19.78
N ILE A 813 -14.99 27.66 -18.74
CA ILE A 813 -14.24 27.45 -17.49
C ILE A 813 -14.38 25.98 -17.12
N LEU A 814 -13.25 25.31 -17.01
CA LEU A 814 -13.15 23.96 -16.47
C LEU A 814 -12.95 24.02 -14.95
N ASN A 815 -13.60 23.11 -14.23
CA ASN A 815 -13.42 22.99 -12.78
C ASN A 815 -12.00 22.46 -12.45
N SER A 816 -11.57 22.59 -11.19
CA SER A 816 -10.25 22.09 -10.74
C SER A 816 -10.04 20.61 -11.07
N GLU A 817 -11.04 19.76 -10.80
CA GLU A 817 -11.01 18.32 -11.10
C GLU A 817 -10.93 18.03 -12.60
N GLU A 818 -11.73 18.73 -13.40
CA GLU A 818 -11.73 18.61 -14.87
C GLU A 818 -10.39 19.05 -15.47
N ARG A 819 -9.77 20.09 -14.90
CA ARG A 819 -8.44 20.54 -15.31
C ARG A 819 -7.38 19.49 -15.00
N ILE A 820 -7.40 18.91 -13.80
CA ILE A 820 -6.47 17.85 -13.45
C ILE A 820 -6.68 16.67 -14.39
N LEU A 821 -7.91 16.22 -14.57
CA LEU A 821 -8.25 15.14 -15.50
C LEU A 821 -7.76 15.41 -16.91
N TYR A 822 -7.94 16.63 -17.43
CA TYR A 822 -7.42 17.02 -18.73
C TYR A 822 -5.89 16.89 -18.81
N ARG A 823 -5.17 17.43 -17.83
CA ARG A 823 -3.69 17.33 -17.78
C ARG A 823 -3.21 15.89 -17.64
N LEU A 824 -3.93 15.05 -16.90
CA LEU A 824 -3.65 13.62 -16.80
C LEU A 824 -3.80 12.92 -18.16
N LEU A 825 -4.94 13.09 -18.81
CA LEU A 825 -5.23 12.47 -20.11
C LEU A 825 -4.23 12.94 -21.18
N GLU A 826 -3.96 14.24 -21.27
CA GLU A 826 -2.96 14.79 -22.19
C GLU A 826 -1.55 14.28 -21.88
N SER A 827 -1.16 14.21 -20.60
CA SER A 827 0.15 13.69 -20.21
C SER A 827 0.33 12.23 -20.63
N ASP A 828 -0.71 11.40 -20.52
CA ASP A 828 -0.62 10.00 -20.90
C ASP A 828 -0.51 9.83 -22.42
N VAL A 829 -1.20 10.66 -23.20
CA VAL A 829 -1.04 10.72 -24.67
C VAL A 829 0.39 11.14 -25.04
N CYS A 830 0.94 12.16 -24.39
CA CYS A 830 2.35 12.52 -24.57
C CYS A 830 3.28 11.36 -24.19
N MET A 831 2.96 10.62 -23.14
CA MET A 831 3.75 9.45 -22.70
C MET A 831 3.69 8.28 -23.67
N THR A 832 2.55 8.02 -24.32
CA THR A 832 2.43 7.00 -25.38
C THR A 832 3.17 7.44 -26.65
N ASN A 833 3.18 8.73 -26.95
CA ASN A 833 3.89 9.30 -28.10
C ASN A 833 5.41 9.48 -27.87
N GLY A 834 5.91 9.19 -26.66
CA GLY A 834 7.33 9.28 -26.30
C GLY A 834 7.81 10.68 -25.87
N GLU A 835 6.90 11.65 -25.75
CA GLU A 835 7.18 13.03 -25.34
C GLU A 835 7.23 13.19 -23.81
N PHE A 836 8.12 12.45 -23.15
CA PHE A 836 8.17 12.37 -21.68
C PHE A 836 8.42 13.70 -20.95
N LYS A 837 9.08 14.66 -21.61
CA LYS A 837 9.35 15.99 -21.03
C LYS A 837 8.07 16.82 -20.87
N VAL A 838 7.23 16.81 -21.90
CA VAL A 838 5.92 17.49 -21.90
C VAL A 838 4.98 16.79 -20.93
N GLY A 839 4.95 15.45 -20.95
CA GLY A 839 4.20 14.66 -19.97
C GLY A 839 4.58 15.02 -18.52
N LYS A 840 5.88 15.21 -18.24
CA LYS A 840 6.35 15.62 -16.91
C LYS A 840 5.85 17.00 -16.50
N SER A 841 5.90 18.00 -17.39
CA SER A 841 5.42 19.35 -17.06
C SER A 841 3.91 19.36 -16.83
N LEU A 842 3.15 18.64 -17.64
CA LEU A 842 1.70 18.52 -17.49
C LEU A 842 1.30 17.85 -16.17
N LEU A 843 2.00 16.79 -15.76
CA LEU A 843 1.77 16.16 -14.45
C LEU A 843 2.18 17.06 -13.29
N GLN A 844 3.26 17.84 -13.45
CA GLN A 844 3.64 18.83 -12.44
C GLN A 844 2.58 19.93 -12.32
N GLU A 845 2.02 20.41 -13.43
CA GLU A 845 0.91 21.36 -13.43
C GLU A 845 -0.33 20.78 -12.74
N ALA A 846 -0.63 19.50 -12.93
CA ALA A 846 -1.71 18.81 -12.23
C ALA A 846 -1.46 18.73 -10.72
N LEU A 847 -0.24 18.41 -10.29
CA LEU A 847 0.15 18.40 -8.86
C LEU A 847 0.17 19.80 -8.25
N ASP A 848 0.47 20.83 -9.04
CA ASP A 848 0.41 22.23 -8.61
C ASP A 848 -1.04 22.69 -8.36
N ILE A 849 -2.04 22.07 -9.02
CA ILE A 849 -3.47 22.33 -8.79
C ILE A 849 -3.95 21.58 -7.55
N ASP A 850 -3.67 20.28 -7.47
CA ASP A 850 -4.01 19.46 -6.31
C ASP A 850 -2.96 18.36 -6.09
N GLN A 851 -2.21 18.50 -5.01
CA GLN A 851 -1.21 17.53 -4.58
C GLN A 851 -1.84 16.30 -3.91
N ALA A 852 -3.11 16.33 -3.49
CA ALA A 852 -3.80 15.18 -2.90
C ALA A 852 -4.48 14.28 -3.93
N ASN A 853 -4.34 14.57 -5.23
CA ASN A 853 -4.92 13.72 -6.26
C ASN A 853 -4.08 12.44 -6.44
N ALA A 854 -4.67 11.31 -6.04
CA ALA A 854 -4.03 9.99 -6.10
C ALA A 854 -3.71 9.55 -7.54
N LYS A 855 -4.58 9.85 -8.51
CA LYS A 855 -4.36 9.50 -9.92
C LYS A 855 -3.12 10.22 -10.45
N THR A 856 -2.94 11.50 -10.13
CA THR A 856 -1.77 12.28 -10.58
C THR A 856 -0.45 11.69 -10.08
N TRP A 857 -0.38 11.30 -8.81
CA TRP A 857 0.82 10.64 -8.27
C TRP A 857 1.09 9.28 -8.89
N MET A 858 0.05 8.50 -9.18
CA MET A 858 0.19 7.24 -9.91
C MET A 858 0.78 7.46 -11.31
N TYR A 859 0.24 8.39 -12.10
CA TYR A 859 0.78 8.72 -13.43
C TYR A 859 2.21 9.26 -13.35
N HIS A 860 2.51 10.10 -12.35
CA HIS A 860 3.85 10.61 -12.10
C HIS A 860 4.85 9.48 -11.77
N GLY A 861 4.45 8.51 -10.94
CA GLY A 861 5.24 7.30 -10.66
C GLY A 861 5.50 6.47 -11.92
N ARG A 862 4.45 6.21 -12.73
CA ARG A 862 4.58 5.48 -14.01
C ARG A 862 5.52 6.18 -14.98
N LEU A 863 5.47 7.50 -15.06
CA LEU A 863 6.38 8.30 -15.89
C LEU A 863 7.84 8.13 -15.45
N HIS A 864 8.13 8.22 -14.15
CA HIS A 864 9.50 8.06 -13.63
C HIS A 864 10.03 6.65 -13.81
N VAL A 865 9.17 5.62 -13.74
CA VAL A 865 9.56 4.25 -14.13
C VAL A 865 9.99 4.19 -15.59
N ARG A 866 9.22 4.80 -16.51
CA ARG A 866 9.60 4.88 -17.94
C ARG A 866 10.88 5.67 -18.18
N LEU A 867 11.14 6.70 -17.38
CA LEU A 867 12.37 7.50 -17.40
C LEU A 867 13.55 6.85 -16.65
N ASN A 868 13.38 5.65 -16.09
CA ASN A 868 14.36 4.94 -15.26
C ASN A 868 14.85 5.73 -14.02
N ASN A 869 14.01 6.64 -13.49
CA ASN A 869 14.27 7.40 -12.26
C ASN A 869 13.62 6.67 -11.06
N ILE A 870 14.24 5.59 -10.60
CA ILE A 870 13.63 4.67 -9.63
C ILE A 870 13.30 5.34 -8.29
N GLU A 871 14.20 6.18 -7.74
CA GLU A 871 13.99 6.84 -6.45
C GLU A 871 12.75 7.75 -6.45
N ARG A 872 12.61 8.59 -7.47
CA ARG A 872 11.44 9.47 -7.62
C ARG A 872 10.15 8.69 -7.89
N ALA A 873 10.24 7.56 -8.58
CA ALA A 873 9.09 6.68 -8.76
C ALA A 873 8.61 6.10 -7.43
N ILE A 874 9.54 5.65 -6.56
CA ILE A 874 9.22 5.17 -5.22
C ILE A 874 8.56 6.27 -4.39
N GLU A 875 9.12 7.49 -4.38
CA GLU A 875 8.53 8.64 -3.67
C GLU A 875 7.10 8.93 -4.16
N SER A 876 6.89 8.90 -5.47
CA SER A 876 5.59 9.19 -6.09
C SER A 876 4.54 8.11 -5.83
N PHE A 877 4.93 6.84 -5.75
CA PHE A 877 3.98 5.79 -5.38
C PHE A 877 3.72 5.75 -3.87
N LYS A 878 4.70 6.12 -3.04
CA LYS A 878 4.51 6.23 -1.59
C LYS A 878 3.52 7.32 -1.21
N SER A 879 3.52 8.46 -1.91
CA SER A 879 2.55 9.54 -1.68
C SER A 879 1.11 9.14 -2.01
N VAL A 880 0.89 8.06 -2.78
CA VAL A 880 -0.45 7.50 -3.05
C VAL A 880 -1.00 6.74 -1.83
N LEU A 881 -0.15 6.12 -1.01
CA LEU A 881 -0.59 5.19 0.05
C LEU A 881 -1.60 5.79 1.05
N PRO A 882 -1.47 7.04 1.54
CA PRO A 882 -2.43 7.62 2.47
C PRO A 882 -3.83 7.85 1.87
N ILE A 883 -3.89 8.15 0.56
CA ILE A 883 -5.10 8.55 -0.18
C ILE A 883 -5.60 7.48 -1.15
N ARG A 884 -5.04 6.27 -1.07
CA ARG A 884 -5.28 5.18 -2.01
C ARG A 884 -6.75 4.79 -2.17
N ASN A 885 -7.59 5.00 -1.16
CA ASN A 885 -9.02 4.67 -1.21
C ASN A 885 -9.78 5.41 -2.32
N LEU A 886 -9.24 6.53 -2.81
CA LEU A 886 -9.80 7.32 -3.91
C LEU A 886 -9.48 6.74 -5.30
N LEU A 887 -8.62 5.72 -5.39
CA LEU A 887 -8.30 5.03 -6.64
C LEU A 887 -9.21 3.83 -6.88
N ASP A 888 -9.42 3.54 -8.16
CA ASP A 888 -10.09 2.34 -8.63
C ASP A 888 -9.32 1.08 -8.21
N VAL A 889 -10.04 -0.05 -8.04
CA VAL A 889 -9.49 -1.31 -7.51
C VAL A 889 -8.24 -1.77 -8.29
N ARG A 890 -8.30 -1.67 -9.63
CA ARG A 890 -7.21 -2.01 -10.54
C ARG A 890 -5.99 -1.10 -10.32
N ASP A 891 -6.21 0.20 -10.27
CA ASP A 891 -5.16 1.19 -10.07
C ASP A 891 -4.45 0.99 -8.72
N ARG A 892 -5.22 0.80 -7.64
CA ARG A 892 -4.68 0.49 -6.30
C ARG A 892 -3.75 -0.73 -6.34
N LEU A 893 -4.20 -1.83 -6.93
CA LEU A 893 -3.40 -3.03 -7.05
C LEU A 893 -2.11 -2.78 -7.84
N THR A 894 -2.18 -2.06 -8.97
CA THR A 894 -0.99 -1.75 -9.78
C THR A 894 0.02 -0.89 -9.02
N VAL A 895 -0.44 0.03 -8.16
CA VAL A 895 0.45 0.84 -7.31
C VAL A 895 1.17 -0.04 -6.29
N PHE A 896 0.46 -0.94 -5.58
CA PHE A 896 1.08 -1.84 -4.62
C PHE A 896 2.13 -2.75 -5.27
N LEU A 897 1.79 -3.38 -6.40
CA LEU A 897 2.71 -4.26 -7.12
C LEU A 897 3.92 -3.49 -7.66
N SER A 898 3.69 -2.29 -8.24
CA SER A 898 4.77 -1.44 -8.76
C SER A 898 5.70 -0.97 -7.66
N LEU A 899 5.16 -0.42 -6.57
CA LEU A 899 5.97 0.07 -5.45
C LEU A 899 6.76 -1.06 -4.80
N GLY A 900 6.10 -2.19 -4.51
CA GLY A 900 6.75 -3.34 -3.88
C GLY A 900 7.90 -3.91 -4.74
N ASN A 901 7.70 -4.04 -6.05
CA ASN A 901 8.74 -4.54 -6.95
C ASN A 901 9.91 -3.55 -7.11
N LEU A 902 9.64 -2.24 -7.19
CA LEU A 902 10.70 -1.23 -7.22
C LEU A 902 11.53 -1.25 -5.92
N LEU A 903 10.88 -1.44 -4.76
CA LEU A 903 11.57 -1.57 -3.48
C LEU A 903 12.43 -2.84 -3.40
N LEU A 904 11.94 -3.97 -3.93
CA LEU A 904 12.74 -5.21 -4.05
C LEU A 904 13.96 -5.02 -4.94
N GLN A 905 13.81 -4.32 -6.08
CA GLN A 905 14.92 -3.99 -6.99
C GLN A 905 15.97 -3.08 -6.31
N CYS A 906 15.53 -2.11 -5.51
CA CYS A 906 16.41 -1.24 -4.72
C CYS A 906 17.00 -1.89 -3.46
N SER A 907 16.74 -3.17 -3.21
CA SER A 907 17.16 -3.88 -2.00
C SER A 907 16.64 -3.30 -0.67
N ARG A 908 15.52 -2.55 -0.69
CA ARG A 908 14.86 -2.00 0.51
C ARG A 908 13.83 -3.01 1.04
N MET A 909 14.33 -4.11 1.60
CA MET A 909 13.52 -5.30 1.90
C MET A 909 12.48 -5.07 2.99
N GLU A 910 12.80 -4.31 4.05
CA GLU A 910 11.86 -4.01 5.14
C GLU A 910 10.66 -3.21 4.65
N GLU A 911 10.89 -2.22 3.78
CA GLU A 911 9.81 -1.41 3.22
C GLU A 911 8.99 -2.19 2.19
N ALA A 912 9.64 -2.99 1.34
CA ALA A 912 8.96 -3.87 0.40
C ALA A 912 8.02 -4.82 1.14
N LYS A 913 8.51 -5.45 2.22
CA LYS A 913 7.71 -6.32 3.08
C LYS A 913 6.44 -5.62 3.58
N CYS A 914 6.58 -4.42 4.13
CA CYS A 914 5.43 -3.71 4.70
C CYS A 914 4.43 -3.28 3.62
N VAL A 915 4.88 -2.82 2.44
CA VAL A 915 4.00 -2.48 1.31
C VAL A 915 3.23 -3.70 0.80
N PHE A 916 3.91 -4.85 0.66
CA PHE A 916 3.24 -6.08 0.22
C PHE A 916 2.29 -6.64 1.26
N LEU A 917 2.61 -6.57 2.56
CA LEU A 917 1.67 -6.95 3.63
C LEU A 917 0.42 -6.07 3.63
N LEU A 918 0.57 -4.76 3.41
CA LEU A 918 -0.56 -3.86 3.22
C LEU A 918 -1.39 -4.28 1.99
N GLY A 919 -0.73 -4.61 0.88
CA GLY A 919 -1.40 -5.17 -0.30
C GLY A 919 -2.14 -6.49 -0.03
N CYS A 920 -1.59 -7.38 0.79
CA CYS A 920 -2.23 -8.63 1.20
C CYS A 920 -3.44 -8.42 2.12
N SER A 921 -3.46 -7.32 2.88
CA SER A 921 -4.61 -6.96 3.72
C SER A 921 -5.82 -6.48 2.91
N GLU A 922 -5.57 -5.89 1.73
CA GLU A 922 -6.61 -5.39 0.84
C GLU A 922 -6.98 -6.37 -0.27
N PHE A 923 -6.03 -7.17 -0.74
CA PHE A 923 -6.19 -8.06 -1.89
C PHE A 923 -5.67 -9.47 -1.61
N SER A 924 -6.50 -10.47 -1.91
CA SER A 924 -6.13 -11.89 -1.81
C SER A 924 -5.46 -12.40 -3.10
N ILE A 925 -4.24 -11.92 -3.38
CA ILE A 925 -3.53 -12.13 -4.66
C ILE A 925 -2.17 -12.78 -4.45
N ALA A 926 -1.80 -13.74 -5.29
CA ALA A 926 -0.57 -14.51 -5.13
C ALA A 926 0.70 -13.64 -5.25
N SER A 927 0.75 -12.67 -6.18
CA SER A 927 1.89 -11.75 -6.35
C SER A 927 2.27 -10.99 -5.09
N SER A 928 1.29 -10.48 -4.34
CA SER A 928 1.57 -9.74 -3.10
C SER A 928 2.21 -10.68 -2.08
N TRP A 929 1.68 -11.90 -1.92
CA TRP A 929 2.24 -12.92 -1.03
C TRP A 929 3.63 -13.40 -1.46
N ILE A 930 3.89 -13.49 -2.76
CA ILE A 930 5.25 -13.74 -3.29
C ILE A 930 6.18 -12.60 -2.90
N GLY A 931 5.77 -11.34 -3.09
CA GLY A 931 6.54 -10.17 -2.68
C GLY A 931 6.91 -10.19 -1.20
N VAL A 932 5.96 -10.55 -0.33
CA VAL A 932 6.20 -10.78 1.11
C VAL A 932 7.21 -11.91 1.32
N GLY A 933 7.02 -13.06 0.65
CA GLY A 933 7.91 -14.22 0.76
C GLY A 933 9.35 -13.94 0.31
N ILE A 934 9.52 -13.20 -0.80
CA ILE A 934 10.82 -12.76 -1.30
C ILE A 934 11.47 -11.82 -0.28
N ALA A 935 10.74 -10.83 0.22
CA ALA A 935 11.27 -9.89 1.19
C ALA A 935 11.74 -10.60 2.47
N TYR A 936 10.93 -11.52 3.03
CA TYR A 936 11.34 -12.34 4.18
C TYR A 936 12.53 -13.24 3.88
N TYR A 937 12.57 -13.87 2.71
CA TYR A 937 13.70 -14.70 2.30
C TYR A 937 15.01 -13.89 2.24
N ARG A 938 14.96 -12.67 1.70
CA ARG A 938 16.11 -11.75 1.63
C ARG A 938 16.52 -11.20 3.00
N LEU A 939 15.59 -11.11 3.95
CA LEU A 939 15.84 -10.80 5.36
C LEU A 939 16.30 -12.03 6.18
N GLU A 940 16.53 -13.17 5.53
CA GLU A 940 16.92 -14.45 6.13
C GLU A 940 15.91 -15.05 7.16
N MET A 941 14.66 -14.57 7.12
CA MET A 941 13.54 -15.04 7.93
C MET A 941 12.80 -16.17 7.19
N PHE A 942 13.39 -17.36 7.18
CA PHE A 942 12.94 -18.46 6.31
C PHE A 942 11.61 -19.09 6.68
N GLU A 943 11.25 -19.16 7.96
CA GLU A 943 9.96 -19.73 8.40
C GLU A 943 8.79 -18.84 7.99
N GLU A 944 8.91 -17.53 8.18
CA GLU A 944 7.94 -16.54 7.73
C GLU A 944 7.85 -16.49 6.20
N ALA A 945 8.99 -16.58 5.50
CA ALA A 945 9.02 -16.68 4.04
C ALA A 945 8.25 -17.91 3.55
N LYS A 946 8.44 -19.06 4.21
CA LYS A 946 7.75 -20.31 3.88
C LYS A 946 6.24 -20.20 4.08
N LEU A 947 5.79 -19.57 5.17
CA LEU A 947 4.36 -19.34 5.43
C LEU A 947 3.74 -18.44 4.36
N ALA A 948 4.38 -17.31 4.03
CA ALA A 948 3.91 -16.40 3.00
C ALA A 948 3.86 -17.06 1.62
N LEU A 949 4.90 -17.83 1.25
CA LEU A 949 4.93 -18.56 -0.02
C LEU A 949 3.93 -19.73 -0.06
N ALA A 950 3.62 -20.36 1.08
CA ALA A 950 2.58 -21.38 1.16
C ALA A 950 1.18 -20.79 0.92
N GLU A 951 0.90 -19.60 1.47
CA GLU A 951 -0.33 -18.86 1.15
C GLU A 951 -0.37 -18.43 -0.32
N ALA A 952 0.76 -17.95 -0.88
CA ALA A 952 0.84 -17.67 -2.30
C ALA A 952 0.50 -18.90 -3.15
N ASN A 953 1.03 -20.07 -2.78
CA ASN A 953 0.78 -21.35 -3.47
C ASN A 953 -0.68 -21.82 -3.33
N ARG A 954 -1.34 -21.48 -2.22
CA ARG A 954 -2.78 -21.74 -2.03
C ARG A 954 -3.62 -20.92 -3.00
N LEU A 955 -3.23 -19.68 -3.27
CA LEU A 955 -3.93 -18.78 -4.18
C LEU A 955 -3.65 -19.11 -5.67
N ASP A 956 -2.40 -19.40 -6.02
CA ASP A 956 -2.02 -19.83 -7.36
C ASP A 956 -1.01 -20.97 -7.36
N SER A 957 -1.50 -22.21 -7.41
CA SER A 957 -0.65 -23.39 -7.40
C SER A 957 0.10 -23.62 -8.72
N ARG A 958 -0.26 -22.91 -9.79
CA ARG A 958 0.34 -23.07 -11.13
C ARG A 958 1.49 -22.09 -11.37
N ASN A 959 1.73 -21.15 -10.46
CA ASN A 959 2.83 -20.20 -10.61
C ASN A 959 4.18 -20.85 -10.33
N ALA A 960 5.05 -20.87 -11.35
CA ALA A 960 6.38 -21.44 -11.28
C ALA A 960 7.33 -20.71 -10.32
N GLU A 961 7.18 -19.39 -10.15
CA GLU A 961 8.05 -18.59 -9.27
C GLU A 961 7.85 -18.95 -7.81
N ILE A 962 6.61 -19.22 -7.39
CA ILE A 962 6.28 -19.65 -6.02
C ILE A 962 7.03 -20.94 -5.69
N TRP A 963 6.94 -21.93 -6.57
CA TRP A 963 7.65 -23.21 -6.42
C TRP A 963 9.17 -23.02 -6.43
N GLY A 964 9.68 -22.07 -7.22
CA GLY A 964 11.09 -21.70 -7.23
C GLY A 964 11.56 -21.12 -5.89
N TYR A 965 10.84 -20.12 -5.35
CA TYR A 965 11.18 -19.54 -4.05
C TYR A 965 10.98 -20.52 -2.89
N LEU A 966 9.95 -21.38 -2.93
CA LEU A 966 9.79 -22.47 -1.96
C LEU A 966 10.98 -23.43 -2.00
N ALA A 967 11.47 -23.79 -3.20
CA ALA A 967 12.67 -24.61 -3.34
C ALA A 967 13.91 -23.93 -2.72
N LEU A 968 14.09 -22.62 -2.94
CA LEU A 968 15.16 -21.85 -2.30
C LEU A 968 15.09 -21.88 -0.77
N VAL A 969 13.90 -21.68 -0.20
CA VAL A 969 13.69 -21.73 1.26
C VAL A 969 14.03 -23.12 1.81
N TYR A 970 13.63 -24.20 1.14
CA TYR A 970 14.01 -25.55 1.56
C TYR A 970 15.52 -25.83 1.42
N TYR A 971 16.20 -25.26 0.40
CA TYR A 971 17.66 -25.36 0.30
C TYR A 971 18.38 -24.53 1.37
N SER A 972 17.84 -23.38 1.78
CA SER A 972 18.42 -22.61 2.88
C SER A 972 18.25 -23.33 4.22
N ASP A 973 17.09 -23.97 4.45
CA ASP A 973 16.86 -24.86 5.61
C ASP A 973 17.82 -26.05 5.62
N PHE A 974 18.11 -26.63 4.45
CA PHE A 974 19.11 -27.71 4.29
C PHE A 974 20.49 -27.27 4.78
N SER A 975 20.92 -26.05 4.43
CA SER A 975 22.23 -25.51 4.83
C SER A 975 22.35 -25.27 6.34
N LYS A 976 21.24 -24.86 7.00
CA LYS A 976 21.21 -24.52 8.43
C LYS A 976 20.98 -25.72 9.36
N SER A 977 20.25 -26.74 8.90
CA SER A 977 19.89 -27.91 9.71
C SER A 977 21.14 -28.70 10.12
N GLN A 978 21.26 -29.17 11.36
CA GLN A 978 22.39 -30.00 11.82
C GLN A 978 22.09 -31.51 11.81
N ARG A 979 20.80 -31.89 11.82
CA ARG A 979 20.35 -33.29 11.85
C ARG A 979 20.24 -33.88 10.44
N SER A 980 20.65 -35.14 10.28
CA SER A 980 20.68 -35.83 8.98
C SER A 980 19.29 -36.07 8.39
N GLU A 981 18.29 -36.40 9.21
CA GLU A 981 16.91 -36.68 8.76
C GLU A 981 16.20 -35.41 8.25
N GLU A 982 16.33 -34.31 8.98
CA GLU A 982 15.77 -33.00 8.61
C GLU A 982 16.40 -32.48 7.32
N ARG A 983 17.72 -32.66 7.14
CA ARG A 983 18.40 -32.35 5.86
C ARG A 983 17.85 -33.16 4.70
N LEU A 984 17.70 -34.48 4.85
CA LEU A 984 17.17 -35.33 3.79
C LEU A 984 15.72 -34.92 3.42
N GLN A 985 14.91 -34.58 4.42
CA GLN A 985 13.56 -34.11 4.19
C GLN A 985 13.52 -32.75 3.49
N ALA A 986 14.35 -31.80 3.91
CA ALA A 986 14.47 -30.49 3.26
C ALA A 986 14.89 -30.63 1.79
N ASP A 987 15.91 -31.45 1.51
CA ASP A 987 16.42 -31.68 0.17
C ASP A 987 15.42 -32.42 -0.75
N THR A 988 14.68 -33.39 -0.22
CA THR A 988 13.60 -34.05 -0.99
C THR A 988 12.45 -33.11 -1.29
N ASN A 989 12.08 -32.24 -0.35
CA ASN A 989 11.05 -31.22 -0.57
C ASN A 989 11.52 -30.14 -1.56
N ALA A 990 12.78 -29.69 -1.45
CA ALA A 990 13.38 -28.73 -2.38
C ALA A 990 13.34 -29.25 -3.82
N ARG A 991 13.77 -30.50 -4.05
CA ARG A 991 13.73 -31.13 -5.37
C ARG A 991 12.31 -31.34 -5.90
N ARG A 992 11.34 -31.65 -5.05
CA ARG A 992 9.92 -31.71 -5.45
C ARG A 992 9.43 -30.34 -5.92
N CYS A 993 9.72 -29.28 -5.18
CA CYS A 993 9.34 -27.92 -5.55
C CYS A 993 10.04 -27.49 -6.84
N LEU A 994 11.33 -27.79 -6.98
CA LEU A 994 12.10 -27.50 -8.20
C LEU A 994 11.51 -28.18 -9.44
N ASN A 995 11.13 -29.46 -9.32
CA ASN A 995 10.49 -30.18 -10.42
C ASN A 995 9.14 -29.58 -10.80
N GLN A 996 8.34 -29.11 -9.84
CA GLN A 996 7.10 -28.39 -10.16
C GLN A 996 7.38 -27.03 -10.81
N ALA A 997 8.37 -26.28 -10.34
CA ALA A 997 8.76 -25.00 -10.94
C ALA A 997 9.18 -25.18 -12.42
N ILE A 998 9.94 -26.23 -12.72
CA ILE A 998 10.33 -26.57 -14.10
C ILE A 998 9.11 -27.01 -14.91
N ARG A 999 8.21 -27.81 -14.33
CA ARG A 999 6.97 -28.25 -14.98
C ARG A 999 6.08 -27.07 -15.39
N TYR A 1000 5.97 -26.06 -14.54
CA TYR A 1000 5.21 -24.83 -14.81
C TYR A 1000 6.03 -23.78 -15.60
N ASN A 1001 7.16 -24.18 -16.18
CA ASN A 1001 7.96 -23.37 -17.10
C ASN A 1001 8.57 -22.11 -16.48
N LEU A 1002 9.22 -22.23 -15.31
CA LEU A 1002 9.96 -21.13 -14.67
C LEU A 1002 10.86 -20.38 -15.67
N SER A 1003 10.58 -19.09 -15.89
CA SER A 1003 11.23 -18.25 -16.90
C SER A 1003 12.19 -17.19 -16.32
N ASN A 1004 12.07 -16.89 -15.03
CA ASN A 1004 12.87 -15.87 -14.37
C ASN A 1004 14.36 -16.28 -14.27
N ALA A 1005 15.21 -15.64 -15.08
CA ALA A 1005 16.63 -15.97 -15.20
C ALA A 1005 17.42 -15.78 -13.90
N LEU A 1006 17.11 -14.71 -13.14
CA LEU A 1006 17.79 -14.44 -11.86
C LEU A 1006 17.46 -15.53 -10.83
N LEU A 1007 16.19 -15.91 -10.72
CA LEU A 1007 15.75 -16.98 -9.83
C LEU A 1007 16.34 -18.34 -10.24
N LEU A 1008 16.40 -18.65 -11.53
CA LEU A 1008 17.06 -19.87 -12.03
C LEU A 1008 18.54 -19.92 -11.65
N ARG A 1009 19.26 -18.79 -11.73
CA ARG A 1009 20.65 -18.68 -11.30
C ARG A 1009 20.80 -18.87 -9.79
N GLU A 1010 19.94 -18.27 -8.98
CA GLU A 1010 19.96 -18.46 -7.53
C GLU A 1010 19.68 -19.91 -7.11
N LEU A 1011 18.69 -20.54 -7.73
CA LEU A 1011 18.41 -21.97 -7.55
C LEU A 1011 19.61 -22.83 -7.93
N SER A 1012 20.31 -22.48 -9.03
CA SER A 1012 21.51 -23.21 -9.43
C SER A 1012 22.62 -23.11 -8.37
N ASN A 1013 22.82 -21.94 -7.75
CA ASN A 1013 23.80 -21.76 -6.67
C ASN A 1013 23.42 -22.58 -5.44
N ALA A 1014 22.13 -22.65 -5.10
CA ALA A 1014 21.63 -23.48 -4.02
C ALA A 1014 21.83 -24.99 -4.30
N CYS A 1015 21.65 -25.42 -5.55
CA CYS A 1015 21.97 -26.79 -5.98
C CYS A 1015 23.47 -27.10 -5.89
N VAL A 1016 24.35 -26.17 -6.27
CA VAL A 1016 25.81 -26.33 -6.12
C VAL A 1016 26.19 -26.47 -4.63
N ALA A 1017 25.61 -25.66 -3.75
CA ALA A 1017 25.83 -25.77 -2.31
C ALA A 1017 25.34 -27.12 -1.72
N SER A 1018 24.36 -27.75 -2.38
CA SER A 1018 23.81 -29.06 -2.01
C SER A 1018 24.44 -30.24 -2.77
N ASP A 1019 25.50 -29.99 -3.55
CA ASP A 1019 26.23 -30.96 -4.40
C ASP A 1019 25.40 -31.60 -5.54
N HIS A 1020 24.29 -30.98 -5.94
CA HIS A 1020 23.45 -31.41 -7.07
C HIS A 1020 23.88 -30.74 -8.39
N LEU A 1021 25.11 -31.02 -8.83
CA LEU A 1021 25.74 -30.33 -9.96
C LEU A 1021 25.00 -30.49 -11.30
N GLN A 1022 24.31 -31.61 -11.54
CA GLN A 1022 23.55 -31.84 -12.78
C GLN A 1022 22.30 -30.97 -12.87
N ASP A 1023 21.59 -30.80 -11.75
CA ASP A 1023 20.41 -29.95 -11.69
C ASP A 1023 20.83 -28.48 -11.81
N ALA A 1024 21.95 -28.09 -11.20
CA ALA A 1024 22.54 -26.76 -11.36
C ALA A 1024 22.86 -26.44 -12.83
N GLU A 1025 23.48 -27.37 -13.56
CA GLU A 1025 23.78 -27.20 -15.00
C GLU A 1025 22.51 -27.00 -15.84
N ARG A 1026 21.47 -27.83 -15.61
CA ARG A 1026 20.18 -27.73 -16.32
C ARG A 1026 19.54 -26.35 -16.10
N LEU A 1027 19.55 -25.86 -14.87
CA LEU A 1027 18.99 -24.55 -14.50
C LEU A 1027 19.76 -23.41 -15.15
N LEU A 1028 21.10 -23.47 -15.15
CA LEU A 1028 21.95 -22.44 -15.77
C LEU A 1028 21.78 -22.40 -17.29
N ARG A 1029 21.75 -23.56 -17.96
CA ARG A 1029 21.45 -23.63 -19.40
C ARG A 1029 20.09 -23.04 -19.71
N ARG A 1030 19.08 -23.33 -18.89
CA ARG A 1030 17.74 -22.75 -19.02
C ARG A 1030 17.75 -21.25 -18.79
N SER A 1031 18.49 -20.76 -17.79
CA SER A 1031 18.65 -19.32 -17.54
C SER A 1031 19.23 -18.58 -18.74
N LEU A 1032 20.22 -19.16 -19.43
CA LEU A 1032 20.84 -18.58 -20.62
C LEU A 1032 19.90 -18.48 -21.82
N ILE A 1033 18.85 -19.32 -21.89
CA ILE A 1033 17.82 -19.21 -22.94
C ILE A 1033 17.01 -17.93 -22.77
N PHE A 1034 16.73 -17.52 -21.53
CA PHE A 1034 15.90 -16.34 -21.24
C PHE A 1034 16.72 -15.05 -21.17
N GLN A 1035 17.91 -15.09 -20.57
CA GLN A 1035 18.80 -13.94 -20.48
C GLN A 1035 20.24 -14.39 -20.62
N ASP A 1036 20.89 -13.90 -21.67
CA ASP A 1036 22.31 -14.11 -21.86
C ASP A 1036 23.10 -13.20 -20.90
N SER A 1037 23.88 -13.81 -20.01
CA SER A 1037 24.64 -13.07 -19.00
C SER A 1037 25.99 -13.74 -18.80
N TYR A 1038 27.07 -12.94 -18.84
CA TYR A 1038 28.42 -13.42 -18.60
C TYR A 1038 28.54 -14.06 -17.20
N LEU A 1039 27.83 -13.54 -16.20
CA LEU A 1039 27.79 -14.10 -14.85
C LEU A 1039 27.22 -15.53 -14.86
N THR A 1040 26.10 -15.74 -15.56
CA THR A 1040 25.47 -17.07 -15.67
C THR A 1040 26.38 -18.05 -16.43
N ARG A 1041 27.06 -17.60 -17.50
CA ARG A 1041 28.04 -18.41 -18.23
C ARG A 1041 29.25 -18.79 -17.37
N ASN A 1042 29.75 -17.87 -16.55
CA ASN A 1042 30.85 -18.13 -15.63
C ASN A 1042 30.47 -19.19 -14.59
N ILE A 1043 29.31 -19.07 -13.97
CA ILE A 1043 28.82 -20.06 -13.00
C ILE A 1043 28.61 -21.42 -13.70
N LEU A 1044 28.09 -21.44 -14.93
CA LEU A 1044 27.95 -22.67 -15.71
C LEU A 1044 29.32 -23.32 -15.98
N ALA A 1045 30.32 -22.53 -16.33
CA ALA A 1045 31.68 -23.02 -16.53
C ALA A 1045 32.28 -23.59 -15.23
N ASP A 1046 32.10 -22.92 -14.09
CA ASP A 1046 32.55 -23.40 -12.78
C ASP A 1046 31.85 -24.75 -12.42
N VAL A 1047 30.55 -24.88 -12.69
CA VAL A 1047 29.79 -26.13 -12.49
C VAL A 1047 30.29 -27.25 -13.39
N LEU A 1048 30.53 -26.97 -14.67
CA LEU A 1048 31.09 -27.95 -15.61
C LEU A 1048 32.50 -28.40 -15.21
N MET A 1049 33.32 -27.48 -14.67
CA MET A 1049 34.62 -27.83 -14.08
C MET A 1049 34.48 -28.77 -12.90
N ALA A 1050 33.54 -28.50 -11.98
CA ALA A 1050 33.25 -29.39 -10.85
C ALA A 1050 32.77 -30.78 -11.30
N GLN A 1051 32.07 -30.87 -12.44
CA GLN A 1051 31.69 -32.13 -13.08
C GLN A 1051 32.83 -32.81 -13.88
N ASN A 1052 34.04 -32.25 -13.90
CA ASN A 1052 35.19 -32.68 -14.70
C ASN A 1052 35.01 -32.56 -16.23
N PHE A 1053 34.11 -31.70 -16.71
CA PHE A 1053 33.90 -31.42 -18.13
C PHE A 1053 34.66 -30.14 -18.57
N ALA A 1054 35.99 -30.25 -18.66
CA ALA A 1054 36.88 -29.10 -18.88
C ALA A 1054 36.73 -28.43 -20.26
N GLU A 1055 36.40 -29.18 -21.31
CA GLU A 1055 36.23 -28.61 -22.66
C GLU A 1055 35.00 -27.70 -22.75
N GLY A 1056 33.84 -28.15 -22.25
CA GLY A 1056 32.64 -27.30 -22.22
C GLY A 1056 32.78 -26.10 -21.29
N ALA A 1057 33.48 -26.25 -20.15
CA ALA A 1057 33.78 -25.13 -19.28
C ALA A 1057 34.61 -24.05 -20.00
N LEU A 1058 35.64 -24.47 -20.75
CA LEU A 1058 36.46 -23.56 -21.54
C LEU A 1058 35.62 -22.81 -22.59
N GLU A 1059 34.70 -23.48 -23.29
CA GLU A 1059 33.80 -22.84 -24.25
C GLU A 1059 32.94 -21.75 -23.59
N GLN A 1060 32.40 -22.02 -22.40
CA GLN A 1060 31.58 -21.06 -21.68
C GLN A 1060 32.39 -19.86 -21.15
N TYR A 1061 33.61 -20.07 -20.64
CA TYR A 1061 34.49 -18.94 -20.27
C TYR A 1061 34.91 -18.12 -21.49
N LYS A 1062 35.23 -18.75 -22.62
CA LYS A 1062 35.51 -18.05 -23.89
C LYS A 1062 34.31 -17.23 -24.34
N ALA A 1063 33.11 -17.78 -24.26
CA ALA A 1063 31.86 -17.07 -24.57
C ALA A 1063 31.54 -15.95 -23.58
N SER A 1064 32.13 -15.95 -22.38
CA SER A 1064 31.96 -14.89 -21.37
C SER A 1064 32.85 -13.67 -21.61
N LEU A 1065 33.85 -13.77 -22.50
CA LEU A 1065 34.71 -12.66 -22.91
C LEU A 1065 34.00 -11.73 -23.91
N THR A 1066 32.83 -11.18 -23.54
CA THR A 1066 32.11 -10.19 -24.35
C THR A 1066 32.57 -8.76 -24.02
N ASN A 1067 32.19 -7.81 -24.88
CA ASN A 1067 32.52 -6.39 -24.70
C ASN A 1067 31.88 -5.74 -23.46
N ASP A 1068 30.83 -6.36 -22.91
CA ASP A 1068 30.03 -5.84 -21.79
C ASP A 1068 30.69 -6.06 -20.41
N VAL A 1069 31.72 -6.90 -20.35
CA VAL A 1069 32.44 -7.23 -19.11
C VAL A 1069 33.43 -6.12 -18.76
N THR A 1070 33.58 -5.83 -17.46
CA THR A 1070 34.58 -4.86 -16.98
C THR A 1070 35.99 -5.26 -17.40
N SER A 1071 36.90 -4.28 -17.57
CA SER A 1071 38.28 -4.58 -17.98
C SER A 1071 38.98 -5.51 -16.97
N GLU A 1072 38.71 -5.35 -15.67
CA GLU A 1072 39.23 -6.21 -14.60
C GLU A 1072 38.71 -7.66 -14.67
N GLU A 1073 37.40 -7.85 -14.83
CA GLU A 1073 36.82 -9.20 -14.95
C GLU A 1073 37.25 -9.87 -16.26
N ARG A 1074 37.37 -9.12 -17.36
CA ARG A 1074 37.91 -9.63 -18.64
C ARG A 1074 39.36 -10.06 -18.47
N GLN A 1075 40.16 -9.29 -17.73
CA GLN A 1075 41.53 -9.67 -17.37
C GLN A 1075 41.56 -10.97 -16.55
N HIS A 1076 40.67 -11.11 -15.57
CA HIS A 1076 40.59 -12.32 -14.75
C HIS A 1076 40.17 -13.56 -15.57
N LEU A 1077 39.15 -13.42 -16.42
CA LEU A 1077 38.65 -14.48 -17.28
C LEU A 1077 39.68 -14.92 -18.32
N SER A 1078 40.40 -13.98 -18.95
CA SER A 1078 41.50 -14.30 -19.87
C SER A 1078 42.60 -15.11 -19.18
N LYS A 1079 42.92 -14.80 -17.91
CA LYS A 1079 43.86 -15.59 -17.11
C LYS A 1079 43.33 -17.00 -16.79
N LYS A 1080 42.06 -17.14 -16.41
CA LYS A 1080 41.42 -18.44 -16.19
C LYS A 1080 41.44 -19.30 -17.46
N CYS A 1081 41.12 -18.72 -18.62
CA CYS A 1081 41.21 -19.40 -19.92
C CYS A 1081 42.64 -19.86 -20.25
N PHE A 1082 43.66 -19.02 -19.98
CA PHE A 1082 45.07 -19.38 -20.14
C PHE A 1082 45.46 -20.58 -19.28
N GLU A 1083 45.13 -20.53 -17.98
CA GLU A 1083 45.46 -21.61 -17.04
C GLU A 1083 44.78 -22.93 -17.42
N MET A 1084 43.53 -22.89 -17.87
CA MET A 1084 42.81 -24.06 -18.37
C MET A 1084 43.38 -24.63 -19.68
N LEU A 1085 43.69 -23.78 -20.67
CA LEU A 1085 44.29 -24.21 -21.92
C LEU A 1085 45.67 -24.84 -21.70
N LYS A 1086 46.43 -24.30 -20.75
CA LYS A 1086 47.71 -24.88 -20.30
C LYS A 1086 47.51 -26.24 -19.64
N ALA A 1087 46.51 -26.38 -18.78
CA ALA A 1087 46.16 -27.67 -18.14
C ALA A 1087 45.71 -28.72 -19.17
N LEU A 1088 45.05 -28.30 -20.25
CA LEU A 1088 44.64 -29.14 -21.38
C LEU A 1088 45.76 -29.42 -22.40
N GLY A 1089 46.95 -28.85 -22.22
CA GLY A 1089 48.11 -29.04 -23.12
C GLY A 1089 48.07 -28.25 -24.44
N ARG A 1090 47.15 -27.27 -24.58
CA ARG A 1090 46.98 -26.43 -25.78
C ARG A 1090 47.72 -25.10 -25.63
N LEU A 1091 49.06 -25.15 -25.66
CA LEU A 1091 49.91 -24.00 -25.36
C LEU A 1091 49.76 -22.85 -26.39
N ASP A 1092 49.61 -23.18 -27.67
CA ASP A 1092 49.52 -22.18 -28.75
C ASP A 1092 48.28 -21.27 -28.60
N GLU A 1093 47.15 -21.83 -28.18
CA GLU A 1093 45.94 -21.05 -27.87
C GLU A 1093 46.07 -20.29 -26.56
N ALA A 1094 46.74 -20.89 -25.56
CA ALA A 1094 46.96 -20.25 -24.27
C ALA A 1094 47.73 -18.93 -24.43
N GLU A 1095 48.73 -18.89 -25.32
CA GLU A 1095 49.50 -17.68 -25.60
C GLU A 1095 48.64 -16.49 -26.07
N ALA A 1096 47.54 -16.73 -26.79
CA ALA A 1096 46.65 -15.66 -27.22
C ALA A 1096 45.94 -15.00 -26.03
N TYR A 1097 45.49 -15.80 -25.05
CA TYR A 1097 44.77 -15.29 -23.88
C TYR A 1097 45.68 -14.60 -22.86
N ILE A 1098 46.94 -15.02 -22.73
CA ILE A 1098 47.90 -14.30 -21.87
C ILE A 1098 48.30 -12.95 -22.49
N ARG A 1099 48.46 -12.86 -23.82
CA ARG A 1099 48.67 -11.57 -24.50
C ARG A 1099 47.48 -10.64 -24.29
N MET A 1100 46.26 -11.16 -24.45
CA MET A 1100 45.03 -10.41 -24.17
C MET A 1100 44.98 -9.94 -22.71
N HIS A 1101 45.40 -10.77 -21.74
CA HIS A 1101 45.50 -10.39 -20.33
C HIS A 1101 46.49 -9.24 -20.10
N ASP A 1102 47.69 -9.33 -20.68
CA ASP A 1102 48.75 -8.34 -20.54
C ASP A 1102 48.39 -7.01 -21.22
N GLU A 1103 47.73 -7.05 -22.38
CA GLU A 1103 47.21 -5.88 -23.08
C GLU A 1103 46.17 -5.14 -22.22
N ILE A 1104 45.19 -5.86 -21.65
CA ILE A 1104 44.18 -5.25 -20.78
C ILE A 1104 44.82 -4.66 -19.52
N LYS A 1105 45.80 -5.36 -18.95
CA LYS A 1105 46.55 -4.87 -17.79
C LYS A 1105 47.31 -3.58 -18.09
N ALA A 1106 47.98 -3.52 -19.24
CA ALA A 1106 48.72 -2.34 -19.69
C ALA A 1106 47.80 -1.13 -19.94
N THR A 1107 46.54 -1.34 -20.35
CA THR A 1107 45.56 -0.26 -20.51
C THR A 1107 44.97 0.26 -19.19
N ASN A 1108 44.99 -0.53 -18.12
CA ASN A 1108 44.43 -0.17 -16.81
C ASN A 1108 45.46 0.48 -15.86
N GLU A 1109 46.76 0.38 -16.12
CA GLU A 1109 47.79 1.06 -15.32
C GLU A 1109 47.81 2.57 -15.68
N PRO A 1110 47.57 3.49 -14.72
CA PRO A 1110 47.68 4.92 -14.99
C PRO A 1110 49.14 5.26 -15.28
N SER A 1111 49.39 6.02 -16.36
CA SER A 1111 50.70 6.54 -16.75
C SER A 1111 51.28 7.45 -15.66
N GLY A 1112 51.95 6.85 -14.68
CA GLY A 1112 52.50 7.52 -13.52
C GLY A 1112 53.99 7.27 -13.33
N SER A 1113 54.84 7.71 -14.28
CA SER A 1113 56.22 8.14 -13.99
C SER A 1113 56.89 8.77 -15.22
N PHE A 1114 56.62 10.05 -15.48
CA PHE A 1114 57.60 10.92 -16.14
C PHE A 1114 58.01 12.01 -15.15
N SER A 1115 59.06 11.73 -14.38
CA SER A 1115 59.83 12.75 -13.66
C SER A 1115 60.87 13.36 -14.61
N CYS A 1116 60.81 14.69 -14.77
CA CYS A 1116 61.85 15.61 -15.26
C CYS A 1116 63.27 15.22 -14.80
N SER A 1117 64.40 15.49 -15.46
CA SER A 1117 64.88 16.23 -16.66
C SER A 1117 66.42 15.96 -16.73
N PRO A 1118 67.32 16.71 -17.41
CA PRO A 1118 67.29 17.46 -18.68
C PRO A 1118 68.42 16.96 -19.65
N ILE A 1119 68.62 17.66 -20.78
CA ILE A 1119 69.80 17.73 -21.71
C ILE A 1119 69.24 17.66 -23.14
N ALA A 1120 68.89 18.81 -23.71
CA ALA A 1120 69.73 19.71 -24.50
C ALA A 1120 69.73 19.35 -26.00
N GLU A 1121 69.14 20.26 -26.77
CA GLU A 1121 69.53 20.69 -28.13
C GLU A 1121 69.98 19.61 -29.12
N SER A 1122 69.17 19.34 -30.13
CA SER A 1122 69.49 19.75 -31.51
C SER A 1122 68.47 19.23 -32.53
N GLN A 1123 67.85 20.20 -33.22
CA GLN A 1123 67.67 20.27 -34.68
C GLN A 1123 66.84 19.22 -35.45
N VAL A 1124 65.85 19.79 -36.17
CA VAL A 1124 65.51 19.57 -37.61
C VAL A 1124 64.30 18.68 -37.94
N GLU A 1125 63.28 19.37 -38.48
CA GLU A 1125 62.37 19.05 -39.62
C GLU A 1125 61.79 17.61 -39.67
N ILE A 1126 60.47 17.38 -39.69
CA ILE A 1126 59.38 17.93 -40.52
C ILE A 1126 58.06 17.85 -39.74
#